data_AF-A0A7Y6F7K3-F1
#
_entry.id   AF-A0A7Y6F7K3-F1
#
_cell.length_a   1.000
_cell.length_b   1.000
_cell.length_c   1.000
_cell.angle_alpha   90.00
_cell.angle_beta   90.00
_cell.angle_gamma   90.00
#
_symmetry.space_group_name_H-M   'P 1'
#
loop_
_entity.id
_entity.type
_entity.pdbx_description
1 polymer ?
#
loop_
_entity_poly.entity_id
_entity_poly.type
_entity_poly.pdbx_seq_one_letter_code
_entity_poly.pdbx_strand_id
1 'polypeptide(L)'
;MTTAGVDGERPGPGMSGGFEGVGGIGEPEGPERSGAFEVFRDDRGIPHLRAGSALALARAQGHNAAVDRAWQLETERHRLLGTTAAYLGAEAVDWDRFARRARLADTARRCYERLAPGTAAWVRAYVDGVNAGLPEGASRAPEFTATGLVPGRWEPWTPLGVWLSTHILFAGFPTKLWREEVARRLGDDRATLFATDGPGTSGSNGWLLTGARTATGAPVVAGDPHRFIEDPGVYQQLRLACPEFDVVGLAVPGVPGIAHFGHAGGVAWAITNAMADYQDLYCEQLRRTADGGVEALGPDGWYRAHAHTETIEVAGGEPEPVEVVETDRGPVIIGDVPDAPEVRDVPDAPVVRSARGGGPDADGGPDAPDLPDAADVPDAPDVRDDAPLISLRYPPRVTGDLGFDVLPALLRARTVEDLDTALDGWVEPVNVVLAADTTGATLHRVAGHVPVRPYENRLRVVPAHDPAYAWREGAEPTPRTEVDAATGTAVMANERGLAAPLGIEFAPPHRAARIRELLAAPPGAGAREVTGPPWSAADMAVVHTDTRLASSRQLLSLLAWAPDLDPAAERLRDRLLRWDRHMDADSTDATLYSRLRADVVHRLAGHPALRPVTGEADPWRSSAYPPLFRPWLAAVPRIGYALETLLTVGLLPYEERLALVAASAEAVAAAHTEDGPAPWGEVHRVAPWQALPDATPEEVWPGLAGDHDCVLSTSSVPGVTDLFARGPAARYVWDLARREDSLWVVPFGASGVPGSPHHRDQTDLWASGRLAPVTTDWNLLHRTEETISMTTTTVPALRPAVYEQKVEGFGVVRLVPVDPAADEELLHGWVTQERARFWGMADHTAEQVREIYEFVDSLPTHHAYLALRDGVPAALFQTYEPDADPVGECYDVRPGDFGIHLLIAPAEGEGAVKGYTDSLLTAFIGYVFSDPAHLRVVVEPDARNEKALARMVRVGFELGPEIRKPEKTARLAFLTREALGLA
;
A
#
# COMPACT_ATOMS: atom_id res chain seq x y z
N MET A 1 18.12 -68.46 20.13
CA MET A 1 17.60 -69.85 20.22
C MET A 1 16.74 -70.10 18.99
N THR A 2 16.84 -71.30 18.40
CA THR A 2 15.95 -71.90 17.35
C THR A 2 15.58 -71.02 16.13
N THR A 3 16.09 -71.18 14.89
CA THR A 3 16.11 -72.33 13.92
C THR A 3 14.71 -72.89 13.62
N ALA A 4 14.23 -73.16 12.37
CA ALA A 4 14.68 -73.06 10.97
C ALA A 4 13.41 -73.10 10.04
N GLY A 5 13.38 -73.01 8.70
CA GLY A 5 14.39 -72.79 7.63
C GLY A 5 14.10 -73.58 6.33
N VAL A 6 14.69 -73.16 5.20
CA VAL A 6 15.03 -73.92 3.95
C VAL A 6 13.99 -74.08 2.81
N ASP A 7 14.34 -73.46 1.66
CA ASP A 7 14.28 -73.82 0.22
C ASP A 7 13.11 -74.59 -0.44
N GLY A 8 12.82 -74.27 -1.72
CA GLY A 8 11.99 -75.09 -2.63
C GLY A 8 11.60 -74.44 -3.98
N GLU A 9 12.20 -74.92 -5.07
CA GLU A 9 12.18 -74.39 -6.46
C GLU A 9 10.83 -74.39 -7.24
N ARG A 10 10.82 -73.71 -8.41
CA ARG A 10 9.75 -73.77 -9.45
C ARG A 10 9.78 -75.10 -10.23
N PRO A 11 8.68 -75.51 -10.90
CA PRO A 11 8.56 -75.22 -12.35
C PRO A 11 7.13 -74.93 -12.86
N GLY A 12 7.00 -74.37 -14.06
CA GLY A 12 5.76 -74.38 -14.87
C GLY A 12 5.73 -75.60 -15.83
N PRO A 13 4.90 -75.64 -16.91
CA PRO A 13 3.96 -74.64 -17.43
C PRO A 13 2.52 -75.21 -17.70
N GLY A 14 1.57 -74.38 -18.17
CA GLY A 14 0.27 -74.87 -18.67
C GLY A 14 -0.77 -73.80 -19.05
N MET A 15 -1.02 -73.63 -20.36
CA MET A 15 -1.96 -72.64 -20.93
C MET A 15 -3.44 -72.89 -20.60
N SER A 16 -4.24 -71.82 -20.42
CA SER A 16 -5.29 -71.35 -21.38
C SER A 16 -6.52 -70.69 -20.73
N GLY A 17 -6.95 -69.54 -21.28
CA GLY A 17 -8.36 -69.12 -21.33
C GLY A 17 -8.88 -68.14 -20.26
N GLY A 18 -9.56 -67.08 -20.71
CA GLY A 18 -10.54 -66.32 -19.91
C GLY A 18 -10.16 -64.87 -19.56
N PHE A 19 -10.78 -63.90 -20.25
CA PHE A 19 -10.87 -62.51 -19.78
C PHE A 19 -11.79 -62.43 -18.55
N GLU A 20 -11.44 -61.61 -17.55
CA GLU A 20 -12.29 -60.51 -17.05
C GLU A 20 -11.61 -59.71 -15.92
N GLY A 21 -11.50 -58.39 -16.12
CA GLY A 21 -11.78 -57.37 -15.10
C GLY A 21 -10.81 -57.11 -13.91
N VAL A 22 -10.55 -55.81 -13.70
CA VAL A 22 -10.09 -55.15 -12.45
C VAL A 22 -8.60 -55.29 -12.11
N GLY A 23 -7.94 -54.14 -11.91
CA GLY A 23 -6.57 -54.08 -11.36
C GLY A 23 -5.58 -53.19 -12.13
N GLY A 24 -6.03 -52.11 -12.77
CA GLY A 24 -5.12 -51.09 -13.30
C GLY A 24 -4.39 -50.38 -12.15
N ILE A 25 -3.14 -50.79 -11.91
CA ILE A 25 -2.23 -50.13 -10.98
C ILE A 25 -1.96 -48.72 -11.56
N GLY A 26 -2.23 -47.67 -10.78
CA GLY A 26 -2.00 -46.30 -11.24
C GLY A 26 -0.54 -46.11 -11.64
N GLU A 27 -0.33 -45.55 -12.82
CA GLU A 27 0.97 -45.01 -13.23
C GLU A 27 1.41 -43.94 -12.21
N PRO A 28 2.72 -43.82 -11.92
CA PRO A 28 3.18 -42.77 -11.02
C PRO A 28 2.80 -41.40 -11.59
N GLU A 29 2.24 -40.55 -10.74
CA GLU A 29 1.83 -39.20 -11.11
C GLU A 29 3.00 -38.46 -11.77
N GLY A 30 2.73 -37.87 -12.94
CA GLY A 30 3.68 -36.95 -13.58
C GLY A 30 3.99 -35.76 -12.67
N PRO A 31 5.06 -35.00 -12.94
CA PRO A 31 5.46 -33.89 -12.09
C PRO A 31 4.29 -32.93 -11.86
N GLU A 32 4.06 -32.57 -10.59
CA GLU A 32 2.99 -31.67 -10.18
C GLU A 32 3.00 -30.39 -11.04
N ARG A 33 1.82 -29.98 -11.53
CA ARG A 33 1.64 -28.69 -12.22
C ARG A 33 1.79 -27.54 -11.23
N SER A 34 3.04 -27.20 -10.89
CA SER A 34 3.49 -26.36 -9.76
C SER A 34 3.08 -24.87 -9.82
N GLY A 35 2.14 -24.50 -10.68
CA GLY A 35 1.64 -23.13 -10.83
C GLY A 35 0.13 -22.99 -11.01
N ALA A 36 -0.64 -24.08 -11.04
CA ALA A 36 -2.09 -24.00 -11.24
C ALA A 36 -2.82 -23.49 -9.99
N PHE A 37 -3.79 -22.60 -10.21
CA PHE A 37 -4.74 -22.13 -9.21
C PHE A 37 -6.15 -22.04 -9.81
N GLU A 38 -7.16 -21.90 -8.96
CA GLU A 38 -8.56 -21.76 -9.35
C GLU A 38 -9.13 -20.49 -8.70
N VAL A 39 -9.90 -19.74 -9.49
CA VAL A 39 -10.64 -18.56 -9.05
C VAL A 39 -12.12 -18.90 -9.03
N PHE A 40 -12.77 -18.58 -7.91
CA PHE A 40 -14.21 -18.64 -7.75
C PHE A 40 -14.70 -17.28 -7.25
N ARG A 41 -15.95 -16.91 -7.54
CA ARG A 41 -16.56 -15.67 -7.04
C ARG A 41 -17.95 -15.93 -6.48
N ASP A 42 -18.34 -15.19 -5.45
CA ASP A 42 -19.73 -15.18 -4.98
C ASP A 42 -20.61 -14.24 -5.82
N ASP A 43 -21.90 -14.13 -5.46
CA ASP A 43 -22.87 -13.27 -6.15
C ASP A 43 -22.52 -11.76 -6.11
N ARG A 44 -21.53 -11.34 -5.32
CA ARG A 44 -21.02 -9.95 -5.23
C ARG A 44 -19.63 -9.81 -5.87
N GLY A 45 -19.21 -10.82 -6.64
CA GLY A 45 -17.91 -10.84 -7.31
C GLY A 45 -16.72 -11.03 -6.36
N ILE A 46 -16.96 -11.33 -5.07
CA ILE A 46 -15.89 -11.45 -4.07
C ILE A 46 -15.05 -12.70 -4.40
N PRO A 47 -13.72 -12.57 -4.58
CA PRO A 47 -12.86 -13.67 -4.99
C PRO A 47 -12.55 -14.67 -3.87
N HIS A 48 -12.73 -15.95 -4.18
CA HIS A 48 -12.34 -17.09 -3.37
C HIS A 48 -11.28 -17.89 -4.16
N LEU A 49 -10.04 -17.79 -3.71
CA LEU A 49 -8.87 -18.29 -4.43
C LEU A 49 -8.41 -19.62 -3.83
N ARG A 50 -8.14 -20.60 -4.69
CA ARG A 50 -7.69 -21.93 -4.28
C ARG A 50 -6.44 -22.36 -5.04
N ALA A 51 -5.44 -22.91 -4.34
CA ALA A 51 -4.26 -23.49 -4.99
C ALA A 51 -3.64 -24.63 -4.16
N GLY A 52 -2.76 -25.43 -4.79
CA GLY A 52 -2.10 -26.56 -4.14
C GLY A 52 -1.03 -26.20 -3.09
N SER A 53 -0.54 -24.95 -3.07
CA SER A 53 0.50 -24.50 -2.13
C SER A 53 0.35 -23.01 -1.78
N ALA A 54 0.94 -22.57 -0.66
CA ALA A 54 0.93 -21.14 -0.31
C ALA A 54 1.60 -20.23 -1.36
N LEU A 55 2.58 -20.71 -2.12
CA LEU A 55 3.23 -19.93 -3.19
C LEU A 55 2.31 -19.77 -4.41
N ALA A 56 1.67 -20.85 -4.86
CA ALA A 56 0.70 -20.79 -5.96
C ALA A 56 -0.52 -19.93 -5.58
N LEU A 57 -0.94 -19.97 -4.31
CA LEU A 57 -2.01 -19.14 -3.77
C LEU A 57 -1.65 -17.66 -3.67
N ALA A 58 -0.40 -17.32 -3.30
CA ALA A 58 0.10 -15.96 -3.34
C ALA A 58 0.07 -15.39 -4.76
N ARG A 59 0.49 -16.19 -5.75
CA ARG A 59 0.40 -15.86 -7.18
C ARG A 59 -1.04 -15.65 -7.63
N ALA A 60 -1.97 -16.52 -7.22
CA ALA A 60 -3.40 -16.36 -7.48
C ALA A 60 -3.94 -15.03 -6.91
N GLN A 61 -3.53 -14.66 -5.68
CA GLN A 61 -3.93 -13.40 -5.06
C GLN A 61 -3.40 -12.18 -5.82
N GLY A 62 -2.12 -12.21 -6.24
CA GLY A 62 -1.54 -11.15 -7.05
C GLY A 62 -2.24 -10.98 -8.40
N HIS A 63 -2.51 -12.10 -9.08
CA HIS A 63 -3.23 -12.10 -10.36
C HIS A 63 -4.63 -11.52 -10.21
N ASN A 64 -5.41 -12.01 -9.24
CA ASN A 64 -6.76 -11.50 -9.00
C ASN A 64 -6.76 -10.01 -8.60
N ALA A 65 -5.82 -9.58 -7.76
CA ALA A 65 -5.68 -8.17 -7.39
C ALA A 65 -5.39 -7.30 -8.63
N ALA A 66 -4.56 -7.76 -9.56
CA ALA A 66 -4.28 -7.03 -10.79
C ALA A 66 -5.50 -6.98 -11.74
N VAL A 67 -6.20 -8.09 -11.92
CA VAL A 67 -7.43 -8.15 -12.76
C VAL A 67 -8.55 -7.26 -12.20
N ASP A 68 -8.75 -7.25 -10.88
CA ASP A 68 -9.82 -6.47 -10.24
C ASP A 68 -9.46 -5.00 -10.00
N ARG A 69 -8.17 -4.68 -9.79
CA ARG A 69 -7.71 -3.38 -9.24
C ARG A 69 -6.52 -2.76 -9.99
N ALA A 70 -6.26 -3.10 -11.26
CA ALA A 70 -5.09 -2.64 -12.03
C ALA A 70 -4.74 -1.14 -11.88
N TRP A 71 -5.73 -0.26 -12.02
CA TRP A 71 -5.53 1.19 -11.90
C TRP A 71 -5.10 1.63 -10.49
N GLN A 72 -5.73 1.07 -9.46
CA GLN A 72 -5.37 1.29 -8.06
C GLN A 72 -3.95 0.77 -7.76
N LEU A 73 -3.62 -0.42 -8.26
CA LEU A 73 -2.28 -1.00 -8.13
C LEU A 73 -1.21 -0.10 -8.75
N GLU A 74 -1.40 0.32 -10.00
CA GLU A 74 -0.41 1.18 -10.68
C GLU A 74 -0.33 2.57 -10.06
N THR A 75 -1.44 3.13 -9.57
CA THR A 75 -1.42 4.36 -8.80
C THR A 75 -0.58 4.22 -7.53
N GLU A 76 -0.76 3.17 -6.74
CA GLU A 76 0.06 2.93 -5.54
C GLU A 76 1.53 2.64 -5.89
N ARG A 77 1.81 1.96 -7.02
CA ARG A 77 3.19 1.77 -7.51
C ARG A 77 3.83 3.11 -7.89
N HIS A 78 3.10 4.04 -8.51
CA HIS A 78 3.63 5.36 -8.81
C HIS A 78 3.76 6.23 -7.55
N ARG A 79 2.84 6.12 -6.58
CA ARG A 79 2.91 6.85 -5.30
C ARG A 79 4.13 6.46 -4.48
N LEU A 80 4.46 5.18 -4.35
CA LEU A 80 5.65 4.75 -3.60
C LEU A 80 6.97 5.11 -4.29
N LEU A 81 6.95 5.24 -5.63
CA LEU A 81 8.11 5.60 -6.45
C LEU A 81 8.34 7.12 -6.52
N GLY A 82 7.33 7.93 -6.19
CA GLY A 82 7.35 9.37 -6.42
C GLY A 82 7.32 9.71 -7.91
N THR A 83 6.39 9.12 -8.65
CA THR A 83 6.21 9.33 -10.10
C THR A 83 4.73 9.47 -10.52
N THR A 84 3.83 9.89 -9.62
CA THR A 84 2.42 10.15 -9.99
C THR A 84 2.23 11.45 -10.79
N ALA A 85 3.06 12.46 -10.58
CA ALA A 85 3.00 13.73 -11.32
C ALA A 85 3.21 13.53 -12.83
N ALA A 86 3.92 12.47 -13.23
CA ALA A 86 4.21 12.16 -14.63
C ALA A 86 2.95 11.85 -15.47
N TYR A 87 1.82 11.53 -14.84
CA TYR A 87 0.54 11.29 -15.53
C TYR A 87 -0.68 11.98 -14.88
N LEU A 88 -0.63 12.35 -13.59
CA LEU A 88 -1.65 13.15 -12.91
C LEU A 88 -1.37 14.66 -12.90
N GLY A 89 -0.16 15.08 -13.24
CA GLY A 89 0.23 16.49 -13.32
C GLY A 89 0.56 17.14 -11.98
N ALA A 90 0.48 18.47 -11.94
CA ALA A 90 1.07 19.30 -10.90
C ALA A 90 0.57 19.03 -9.46
N GLU A 91 -0.69 18.61 -9.28
CA GLU A 91 -1.26 18.36 -7.94
C GLU A 91 -0.58 17.18 -7.20
N ALA A 92 0.06 16.28 -7.94
CA ALA A 92 0.76 15.12 -7.40
C ALA A 92 2.23 15.38 -7.02
N VAL A 93 2.81 16.52 -7.44
CA VAL A 93 4.25 16.81 -7.29
C VAL A 93 4.69 16.85 -5.82
N ASP A 94 3.87 17.39 -4.91
CA ASP A 94 4.23 17.48 -3.50
C ASP A 94 4.31 16.10 -2.82
N TRP A 95 3.48 15.15 -3.25
CA TRP A 95 3.60 13.75 -2.82
C TRP A 95 4.85 13.10 -3.41
N ASP A 96 5.12 13.28 -4.71
CA ASP A 96 6.30 12.70 -5.38
C ASP A 96 7.62 13.20 -4.77
N ARG A 97 7.69 14.51 -4.48
CA ARG A 97 8.84 15.13 -3.81
C ARG A 97 9.04 14.54 -2.42
N PHE A 98 7.97 14.34 -1.66
CA PHE A 98 8.03 13.68 -0.35
C PHE A 98 8.45 12.21 -0.45
N ALA A 99 7.87 11.42 -1.36
CA ALA A 99 8.17 10.00 -1.50
C ALA A 99 9.66 9.74 -1.82
N ARG A 100 10.25 10.56 -2.70
CA ARG A 100 11.68 10.54 -3.03
C ARG A 100 12.54 11.01 -1.87
N ARG A 101 12.21 12.17 -1.28
CA ARG A 101 12.95 12.71 -0.12
C ARG A 101 12.93 11.75 1.07
N ALA A 102 11.78 11.19 1.43
CA ALA A 102 11.59 10.18 2.47
C ALA A 102 12.14 8.77 2.11
N ARG A 103 12.67 8.61 0.89
CA ARG A 103 13.35 7.42 0.37
C ARG A 103 12.50 6.14 0.41
N LEU A 104 11.18 6.24 0.17
CA LEU A 104 10.23 5.12 0.37
C LEU A 104 10.62 3.84 -0.38
N ALA A 105 10.88 3.94 -1.68
CA ALA A 105 11.28 2.82 -2.53
C ALA A 105 12.60 2.15 -2.10
N ASP A 106 13.57 2.95 -1.60
CA ASP A 106 14.85 2.47 -1.10
C ASP A 106 14.72 1.82 0.28
N THR A 107 13.87 2.36 1.18
CA THR A 107 13.50 1.68 2.43
C THR A 107 12.84 0.33 2.15
N ALA A 108 11.87 0.29 1.23
CA ALA A 108 11.15 -0.94 0.85
C ALA A 108 12.09 -2.02 0.29
N ARG A 109 13.05 -1.63 -0.55
CA ARG A 109 14.09 -2.53 -1.08
C ARG A 109 14.97 -3.10 0.05
N ARG A 110 15.49 -2.25 0.93
CA ARG A 110 16.29 -2.69 2.10
C ARG A 110 15.52 -3.66 3.00
N CYS A 111 14.22 -3.45 3.17
CA CYS A 111 13.37 -4.37 3.93
C CYS A 111 13.18 -5.71 3.20
N TYR A 112 12.93 -5.70 1.88
CA TYR A 112 12.79 -6.94 1.08
C TYR A 112 14.07 -7.79 1.09
N GLU A 113 15.23 -7.15 0.96
CA GLU A 113 16.56 -7.80 0.99
C GLU A 113 16.89 -8.46 2.34
N ARG A 114 16.14 -8.12 3.40
CA ARG A 114 16.32 -8.64 4.77
C ARG A 114 15.27 -9.66 5.21
N LEU A 115 14.22 -9.88 4.41
CA LEU A 115 13.17 -10.88 4.71
C LEU A 115 13.74 -12.29 4.84
N ALA A 116 13.07 -13.14 5.63
CA ALA A 116 13.35 -14.57 5.62
C ALA A 116 13.16 -15.14 4.19
N PRO A 117 14.03 -16.05 3.69
CA PRO A 117 13.98 -16.52 2.31
C PRO A 117 12.61 -17.09 1.86
N GLY A 118 11.88 -17.75 2.77
CA GLY A 118 10.52 -18.23 2.51
C GLY A 118 9.51 -17.10 2.27
N THR A 119 9.58 -16.04 3.07
CA THR A 119 8.74 -14.83 2.90
C THR A 119 9.13 -14.07 1.64
N ALA A 120 10.43 -13.92 1.36
CA ALA A 120 10.91 -13.28 0.14
C ALA A 120 10.44 -14.00 -1.14
N ALA A 121 10.35 -15.34 -1.11
CA ALA A 121 9.78 -16.15 -2.19
C ALA A 121 8.25 -16.04 -2.27
N TRP A 122 7.55 -15.97 -1.13
CA TRP A 122 6.09 -15.80 -1.08
C TRP A 122 5.63 -14.42 -1.58
N VAL A 123 6.31 -13.34 -1.18
CA VAL A 123 6.09 -11.98 -1.71
C VAL A 123 6.39 -11.93 -3.20
N ARG A 124 7.47 -12.60 -3.65
CA ARG A 124 7.79 -12.70 -5.10
C ARG A 124 6.69 -13.41 -5.88
N ALA A 125 6.18 -14.54 -5.38
CA ALA A 125 5.10 -15.27 -6.05
C ALA A 125 3.84 -14.40 -6.23
N TYR A 126 3.49 -13.56 -5.25
CA TYR A 126 2.45 -12.56 -5.40
C TYR A 126 2.76 -11.53 -6.50
N VAL A 127 3.98 -10.98 -6.52
CA VAL A 127 4.43 -10.03 -7.55
C VAL A 127 4.44 -10.66 -8.95
N ASP A 128 4.83 -11.93 -9.09
CA ASP A 128 4.73 -12.67 -10.35
C ASP A 128 3.27 -12.76 -10.82
N GLY A 129 2.34 -12.96 -9.86
CA GLY A 129 0.90 -12.94 -10.10
C GLY A 129 0.40 -11.58 -10.58
N VAL A 130 0.78 -10.50 -9.89
CA VAL A 130 0.42 -9.13 -10.30
C VAL A 130 0.92 -8.86 -11.72
N ASN A 131 2.20 -9.11 -12.00
CA ASN A 131 2.79 -8.92 -13.32
C ASN A 131 2.08 -9.72 -14.43
N ALA A 132 1.56 -10.91 -14.13
CA ALA A 132 0.81 -11.73 -15.08
C ALA A 132 -0.61 -11.19 -15.35
N GLY A 133 -1.33 -10.74 -14.32
CA GLY A 133 -2.71 -10.24 -14.46
C GLY A 133 -2.83 -8.78 -14.89
N LEU A 134 -1.77 -7.98 -14.70
CA LEU A 134 -1.81 -6.53 -14.94
C LEU A 134 -2.13 -6.13 -16.39
N PRO A 135 -1.63 -6.80 -17.45
CA PRO A 135 -2.03 -6.48 -18.82
C PRO A 135 -3.53 -6.67 -19.09
N GLU A 136 -4.16 -7.69 -18.49
CA GLU A 136 -5.60 -7.93 -18.64
C GLU A 136 -6.39 -6.84 -17.88
N GLY A 137 -6.07 -6.64 -16.61
CA GLY A 137 -6.76 -5.62 -15.78
C GLY A 137 -6.61 -4.20 -16.36
N ALA A 138 -5.43 -3.84 -16.87
CA ALA A 138 -5.21 -2.55 -17.52
C ALA A 138 -5.98 -2.38 -18.84
N SER A 139 -6.18 -3.47 -19.61
CA SER A 139 -7.00 -3.43 -20.83
C SER A 139 -8.49 -3.17 -20.57
N ARG A 140 -8.93 -3.38 -19.33
CA ARG A 140 -10.32 -3.21 -18.86
C ARG A 140 -10.55 -1.88 -18.12
N ALA A 141 -9.50 -1.19 -17.70
CA ALA A 141 -9.55 0.04 -16.92
C ALA A 141 -9.36 1.28 -17.84
N PRO A 142 -10.41 2.09 -18.11
CA PRO A 142 -10.32 3.22 -19.04
C PRO A 142 -9.31 4.32 -18.63
N GLU A 143 -8.95 4.39 -17.35
CA GLU A 143 -8.05 5.38 -16.77
C GLU A 143 -6.64 5.33 -17.39
N PHE A 144 -6.14 4.14 -17.76
CA PHE A 144 -4.88 3.99 -18.50
C PHE A 144 -4.96 4.63 -19.89
N THR A 145 -6.08 4.50 -20.58
CA THR A 145 -6.30 5.15 -21.89
C THR A 145 -6.48 6.66 -21.74
N ALA A 146 -7.18 7.11 -20.68
CA ALA A 146 -7.42 8.52 -20.41
C ALA A 146 -6.13 9.30 -20.07
N THR A 147 -5.19 8.67 -19.36
CA THR A 147 -3.91 9.27 -18.94
C THR A 147 -2.74 8.95 -19.87
N GLY A 148 -2.88 7.96 -20.75
CA GLY A 148 -1.77 7.42 -21.56
C GLY A 148 -0.75 6.61 -20.75
N LEU A 149 -1.06 6.29 -19.47
CA LEU A 149 -0.20 5.47 -18.64
C LEU A 149 -0.10 4.05 -19.20
N VAL A 150 1.12 3.53 -19.31
CA VAL A 150 1.37 2.12 -19.66
C VAL A 150 1.66 1.36 -18.36
N PRO A 151 1.00 0.23 -18.08
CA PRO A 151 1.26 -0.56 -16.87
C PRO A 151 2.72 -1.03 -16.84
N GLY A 152 3.40 -0.77 -15.73
CA GLY A 152 4.80 -1.10 -15.51
C GLY A 152 4.99 -2.48 -14.88
N ARG A 153 6.24 -2.97 -14.93
CA ARG A 153 6.64 -4.19 -14.21
C ARG A 153 6.80 -3.91 -12.71
N TRP A 154 6.16 -4.73 -11.88
CA TRP A 154 6.34 -4.74 -10.44
C TRP A 154 7.62 -5.48 -10.06
N GLU A 155 8.38 -4.91 -9.12
CA GLU A 155 9.56 -5.56 -8.54
C GLU A 155 9.19 -6.29 -7.23
N PRO A 156 9.96 -7.31 -6.79
CA PRO A 156 9.62 -8.10 -5.60
C PRO A 156 9.46 -7.30 -4.30
N TRP A 157 10.06 -6.10 -4.21
CA TRP A 157 9.95 -5.20 -3.07
C TRP A 157 8.77 -4.22 -3.15
N THR A 158 8.06 -4.15 -4.29
CA THR A 158 6.92 -3.23 -4.51
C THR A 158 5.83 -3.37 -3.44
N PRO A 159 5.39 -4.57 -2.99
CA PRO A 159 4.38 -4.70 -1.92
C PRO A 159 4.77 -4.05 -0.59
N LEU A 160 6.06 -4.09 -0.23
CA LEU A 160 6.58 -3.43 0.97
C LEU A 160 6.56 -1.90 0.81
N GLY A 161 6.80 -1.42 -0.41
CA GLY A 161 6.70 -0.01 -0.78
C GLY A 161 5.26 0.51 -0.75
N VAL A 162 4.29 -0.27 -1.24
CA VAL A 162 2.86 0.06 -1.14
C VAL A 162 2.47 0.16 0.32
N TRP A 163 2.80 -0.86 1.13
CA TRP A 163 2.50 -0.87 2.56
C TRP A 163 3.07 0.34 3.31
N LEU A 164 4.32 0.70 3.04
CA LEU A 164 4.97 1.86 3.64
C LEU A 164 4.35 3.18 3.13
N SER A 165 4.06 3.30 1.82
CA SER A 165 3.39 4.45 1.21
C SER A 165 2.03 4.73 1.88
N THR A 166 1.20 3.68 2.04
CA THR A 166 -0.11 3.78 2.69
C THR A 166 0.00 4.18 4.17
N HIS A 167 1.03 3.73 4.89
CA HIS A 167 1.09 3.85 6.36
C HIS A 167 2.09 4.88 6.91
N ILE A 168 2.99 5.48 6.11
CA ILE A 168 4.01 6.39 6.66
C ILE A 168 3.42 7.63 7.37
N LEU A 169 2.23 8.09 6.98
CA LEU A 169 1.52 9.19 7.65
C LEU A 169 0.59 8.72 8.79
N PHE A 170 0.50 7.42 9.10
CA PHE A 170 -0.37 6.89 10.16
C PHE A 170 0.11 7.23 11.58
N ALA A 171 1.43 7.28 11.81
CA ALA A 171 1.98 7.64 13.13
C ALA A 171 1.80 9.12 13.48
N GLY A 172 1.29 9.94 12.55
CA GLY A 172 1.00 11.34 12.80
C GLY A 172 2.21 12.23 13.02
N PHE A 173 3.41 11.91 12.50
CA PHE A 173 4.57 12.81 12.60
C PHE A 173 4.27 14.28 12.20
N PRO A 174 3.40 14.59 11.20
CA PRO A 174 3.07 15.98 10.87
C PRO A 174 2.37 16.74 12.00
N THR A 175 1.82 16.06 13.01
CA THR A 175 1.22 16.71 14.18
C THR A 175 2.28 17.29 15.12
N LYS A 176 3.54 16.81 15.07
CA LYS A 176 4.69 17.47 15.74
C LYS A 176 4.95 18.87 15.17
N LEU A 177 4.82 19.05 13.86
CA LEU A 177 4.95 20.36 13.20
C LEU A 177 3.87 21.34 13.69
N TRP A 178 2.63 20.87 13.83
CA TRP A 178 1.54 21.67 14.42
C TRP A 178 1.84 22.05 15.88
N ARG A 179 2.28 21.08 16.71
CA ARG A 179 2.61 21.36 18.12
C ARG A 179 3.77 22.33 18.28
N GLU A 180 4.76 22.27 17.40
CA GLU A 180 5.89 23.22 17.36
C GLU A 180 5.40 24.65 17.11
N GLU A 181 4.52 24.84 16.12
CA GLU A 181 3.96 26.17 15.81
C GLU A 181 3.01 26.68 16.90
N VAL A 182 2.24 25.79 17.54
CA VAL A 182 1.43 26.15 18.72
C VAL A 182 2.33 26.59 19.87
N ALA A 183 3.42 25.86 20.16
CA ALA A 183 4.39 26.24 21.19
C ALA A 183 5.03 27.60 20.87
N ARG A 184 5.49 27.80 19.63
CA ARG A 184 6.14 29.03 19.16
C ARG A 184 5.23 30.26 19.21
N ARG A 185 3.94 30.11 18.87
CA ARG A 185 3.02 31.26 18.66
C ARG A 185 2.02 31.47 19.80
N LEU A 186 1.72 30.44 20.58
CA LEU A 186 0.80 30.53 21.73
C LEU A 186 1.48 30.21 23.08
N GLY A 187 2.69 29.67 23.10
CA GLY A 187 3.43 29.33 24.32
C GLY A 187 3.55 27.82 24.55
N ASP A 188 4.67 27.42 25.15
CA ASP A 188 5.05 26.03 25.45
C ASP A 188 4.01 25.25 26.27
N ASP A 189 3.33 25.91 27.19
CA ASP A 189 2.25 25.36 28.02
C ASP A 189 1.01 24.96 27.21
N ARG A 190 0.87 25.53 26.00
CA ARG A 190 -0.27 25.32 25.11
C ARG A 190 0.01 24.33 23.98
N ALA A 191 1.23 23.80 23.87
CA ALA A 191 1.64 22.87 22.82
C ALA A 191 0.70 21.66 22.65
N THR A 192 0.06 21.18 23.73
CA THR A 192 -0.90 20.06 23.72
C THR A 192 -2.37 20.48 23.80
N LEU A 193 -2.70 21.77 23.68
CA LEU A 193 -4.09 22.27 23.75
C LEU A 193 -4.99 21.68 22.65
N PHE A 194 -4.38 21.30 21.52
CA PHE A 194 -5.03 20.68 20.35
C PHE A 194 -4.68 19.18 20.21
N ALA A 195 -4.20 18.53 21.27
CA ALA A 195 -3.67 17.16 21.21
C ALA A 195 -4.78 16.08 21.19
N THR A 196 -5.57 16.10 20.13
CA THR A 196 -6.61 15.12 19.78
C THR A 196 -6.33 14.56 18.39
N ASP A 197 -6.96 13.43 18.03
CA ASP A 197 -6.97 12.98 16.64
C ASP A 197 -7.60 14.05 15.72
N GLY A 198 -7.15 14.12 14.47
CA GLY A 198 -7.35 15.28 13.61
C GLY A 198 -7.84 14.91 12.20
N PRO A 199 -7.98 15.92 11.31
CA PRO A 199 -8.53 15.70 9.97
C PRO A 199 -7.71 14.72 9.11
N GLY A 200 -6.41 14.59 9.36
CA GLY A 200 -5.50 13.68 8.64
C GLY A 200 -5.09 12.42 9.40
N THR A 201 -5.70 12.09 10.55
CA THR A 201 -5.37 10.86 11.30
C THR A 201 -6.30 9.71 10.92
N SER A 202 -5.78 8.47 10.90
CA SER A 202 -6.62 7.27 10.73
C SER A 202 -7.15 6.77 12.07
N GLY A 203 -8.45 6.44 12.10
CA GLY A 203 -9.14 5.87 13.27
C GLY A 203 -9.70 4.48 13.00
N SER A 204 -10.40 3.90 13.97
CA SER A 204 -11.18 2.66 13.87
C SER A 204 -12.10 2.52 15.08
N ASN A 205 -13.16 1.72 14.97
CA ASN A 205 -13.69 0.99 16.13
C ASN A 205 -13.28 -0.49 16.04
N GLY A 206 -13.12 -1.13 17.20
CA GLY A 206 -13.01 -2.58 17.31
C GLY A 206 -13.50 -3.05 18.67
N TRP A 207 -14.23 -4.16 18.70
CA TRP A 207 -14.70 -4.79 19.92
C TRP A 207 -14.76 -6.31 19.81
N LEU A 208 -14.74 -6.95 20.97
CA LEU A 208 -14.77 -8.39 21.15
C LEU A 208 -15.79 -8.74 22.22
N LEU A 209 -16.64 -9.73 21.92
CA LEU A 209 -17.57 -10.35 22.85
C LEU A 209 -17.12 -11.78 23.13
N THR A 210 -16.98 -12.13 24.41
CA THR A 210 -16.76 -13.52 24.83
C THR A 210 -18.01 -14.36 24.60
N GLY A 211 -17.85 -15.69 24.51
CA GLY A 211 -18.98 -16.62 24.34
C GLY A 211 -20.09 -16.51 25.40
N ALA A 212 -19.79 -16.01 26.60
CA ALA A 212 -20.78 -15.74 27.63
C ALA A 212 -21.76 -14.60 27.28
N ARG A 213 -21.46 -13.80 26.24
CA ARG A 213 -22.28 -12.67 25.79
C ARG A 213 -23.02 -12.94 24.46
N THR A 214 -22.75 -14.06 23.79
CA THR A 214 -23.22 -14.35 22.42
C THR A 214 -24.25 -15.47 22.36
N ALA A 215 -25.11 -15.46 21.34
CA ALA A 215 -26.20 -16.42 21.17
C ALA A 215 -25.71 -17.85 20.85
N THR A 216 -24.52 -17.96 20.28
CA THR A 216 -23.89 -19.23 19.89
C THR A 216 -23.03 -19.84 21.00
N GLY A 217 -22.67 -19.06 22.03
CA GLY A 217 -21.73 -19.47 23.06
C GLY A 217 -20.26 -19.38 22.64
N ALA A 218 -19.95 -18.93 21.41
CA ALA A 218 -18.58 -18.70 20.92
C ALA A 218 -18.27 -17.20 20.82
N PRO A 219 -16.99 -16.78 20.82
CA PRO A 219 -16.63 -15.38 20.69
C PRO A 219 -17.11 -14.72 19.38
N VAL A 220 -17.29 -13.40 19.42
CA VAL A 220 -17.48 -12.55 18.24
C VAL A 220 -16.46 -11.42 18.26
N VAL A 221 -15.83 -11.14 17.12
CA VAL A 221 -14.91 -9.99 16.93
C VAL A 221 -15.46 -9.11 15.82
N ALA A 222 -15.69 -7.84 16.09
CA ALA A 222 -16.31 -6.92 15.12
C ALA A 222 -15.68 -5.52 15.17
N GLY A 223 -15.84 -4.76 14.09
CA GLY A 223 -15.30 -3.41 14.01
C GLY A 223 -15.32 -2.80 12.61
N ASP A 224 -14.88 -1.55 12.53
CA ASP A 224 -14.91 -0.75 11.32
C ASP A 224 -13.72 0.23 11.30
N PRO A 225 -12.73 0.04 10.40
CA PRO A 225 -11.61 0.97 10.25
C PRO A 225 -12.06 2.29 9.62
N HIS A 226 -11.67 3.42 10.23
CA HIS A 226 -11.98 4.77 9.76
C HIS A 226 -10.79 5.37 9.00
N ARG A 227 -10.79 5.18 7.68
CA ARG A 227 -9.76 5.70 6.76
C ARG A 227 -10.39 6.71 5.81
N PHE A 228 -9.58 7.31 4.94
CA PHE A 228 -10.12 7.96 3.75
C PHE A 228 -10.90 6.93 2.91
N ILE A 229 -12.05 7.36 2.40
CA ILE A 229 -12.86 6.59 1.46
C ILE A 229 -12.29 6.91 0.08
N GLU A 230 -11.72 5.89 -0.56
CA GLU A 230 -11.11 5.95 -1.89
C GLU A 230 -11.96 5.11 -2.83
N ASP A 231 -12.21 5.55 -4.06
CA ASP A 231 -12.84 4.72 -5.11
C ASP A 231 -11.77 4.39 -6.17
N PRO A 232 -11.31 3.13 -6.29
CA PRO A 232 -11.75 1.92 -5.55
C PRO A 232 -11.29 1.84 -4.09
N GLY A 233 -12.06 1.14 -3.25
CA GLY A 233 -11.84 1.04 -1.80
C GLY A 233 -10.46 0.48 -1.39
N VAL A 234 -9.89 1.01 -0.30
CA VAL A 234 -8.58 0.59 0.27
C VAL A 234 -8.52 -0.87 0.77
N TYR A 235 -9.67 -1.55 0.84
CA TYR A 235 -9.76 -2.98 1.16
C TYR A 235 -10.37 -3.78 0.01
N GLN A 236 -9.83 -4.97 -0.23
CA GLN A 236 -10.42 -6.02 -1.05
C GLN A 236 -10.86 -7.17 -0.14
N GLN A 237 -12.14 -7.52 -0.19
CA GLN A 237 -12.67 -8.74 0.42
C GLN A 237 -12.18 -9.94 -0.39
N LEU A 238 -11.67 -10.99 0.26
CA LEU A 238 -11.33 -12.25 -0.40
C LEU A 238 -11.18 -13.44 0.56
N ARG A 239 -11.13 -14.65 -0.02
CA ARG A 239 -10.71 -15.89 0.67
C ARG A 239 -9.47 -16.49 0.00
N LEU A 240 -8.52 -16.93 0.82
CA LEU A 240 -7.29 -17.63 0.43
C LEU A 240 -7.34 -19.07 0.98
N ALA A 241 -7.33 -20.09 0.10
CA ALA A 241 -7.36 -21.50 0.50
C ALA A 241 -6.28 -22.37 -0.17
N CYS A 242 -5.49 -23.06 0.63
CA CYS A 242 -4.57 -24.13 0.22
C CYS A 242 -4.50 -25.21 1.33
N PRO A 243 -3.76 -26.33 1.17
CA PRO A 243 -3.62 -27.34 2.22
C PRO A 243 -3.06 -26.81 3.55
N GLU A 244 -2.30 -25.71 3.51
CA GLU A 244 -1.71 -25.09 4.70
C GLU A 244 -2.66 -24.16 5.46
N PHE A 245 -3.67 -23.56 4.81
CA PHE A 245 -4.61 -22.62 5.44
C PHE A 245 -5.84 -22.27 4.59
N ASP A 246 -6.91 -21.85 5.28
CA ASP A 246 -8.12 -21.28 4.69
C ASP A 246 -8.52 -20.03 5.49
N VAL A 247 -8.30 -18.85 4.91
CA VAL A 247 -8.48 -17.54 5.56
C VAL A 247 -9.39 -16.67 4.73
N VAL A 248 -10.33 -15.98 5.36
CA VAL A 248 -11.21 -14.98 4.73
C VAL A 248 -11.01 -13.65 5.43
N GLY A 249 -11.04 -12.54 4.70
CA GLY A 249 -10.77 -11.24 5.31
C GLY A 249 -10.54 -10.12 4.32
N LEU A 250 -10.03 -9.01 4.85
CA LEU A 250 -9.80 -7.76 4.13
C LEU A 250 -8.29 -7.61 3.87
N ALA A 251 -7.90 -7.75 2.59
CA ALA A 251 -6.53 -7.46 2.16
C ALA A 251 -6.39 -6.01 1.71
N VAL A 252 -5.16 -5.50 1.74
CA VAL A 252 -4.79 -4.22 1.13
C VAL A 252 -4.35 -4.53 -0.32
N PRO A 253 -4.98 -3.95 -1.35
CA PRO A 253 -4.55 -4.15 -2.75
C PRO A 253 -3.06 -3.85 -2.92
N GLY A 254 -2.34 -4.76 -3.59
CA GLY A 254 -0.89 -4.65 -3.78
C GLY A 254 -0.05 -5.33 -2.70
N VAL A 255 -0.65 -5.85 -1.64
CA VAL A 255 0.05 -6.51 -0.52
C VAL A 255 -0.44 -7.96 -0.34
N PRO A 256 0.47 -8.96 -0.28
CA PRO A 256 0.08 -10.36 -0.14
C PRO A 256 -0.49 -10.69 1.25
N GLY A 257 -1.35 -11.71 1.29
CA GLY A 257 -2.01 -12.20 2.49
C GLY A 257 -3.12 -11.28 3.00
N ILE A 258 -3.44 -11.44 4.29
CA ILE A 258 -4.46 -10.68 5.02
C ILE A 258 -3.78 -10.25 6.33
N ALA A 259 -3.48 -8.96 6.48
CA ALA A 259 -2.73 -8.47 7.64
C ALA A 259 -3.66 -8.10 8.82
N HIS A 260 -4.71 -7.33 8.54
CA HIS A 260 -5.40 -6.54 9.55
C HIS A 260 -6.71 -7.15 10.08
N PHE A 261 -7.50 -7.80 9.22
CA PHE A 261 -8.82 -8.32 9.57
C PHE A 261 -9.04 -9.66 8.88
N GLY A 262 -8.99 -10.75 9.64
CA GLY A 262 -9.02 -12.10 9.09
C GLY A 262 -9.66 -13.13 9.99
N HIS A 263 -10.23 -14.17 9.38
CA HIS A 263 -10.78 -15.32 10.06
C HIS A 263 -10.29 -16.60 9.36
N ALA A 264 -9.42 -17.34 10.08
CA ALA A 264 -8.71 -18.54 9.64
C ALA A 264 -9.39 -19.85 10.09
N GLY A 265 -10.72 -19.84 10.22
CA GLY A 265 -11.55 -20.96 10.69
C GLY A 265 -11.45 -21.22 12.20
N GLY A 266 -10.27 -21.56 12.71
CA GLY A 266 -10.06 -21.81 14.15
C GLY A 266 -9.98 -20.53 15.00
N VAL A 267 -9.53 -19.43 14.39
CA VAL A 267 -9.23 -18.14 15.03
C VAL A 267 -9.66 -16.97 14.13
N ALA A 268 -9.95 -15.81 14.71
CA ALA A 268 -10.18 -14.56 14.01
C ALA A 268 -9.51 -13.37 14.73
N TRP A 269 -9.10 -12.36 13.96
CA TRP A 269 -8.45 -11.16 14.48
C TRP A 269 -8.87 -9.88 13.77
N ALA A 270 -8.64 -8.79 14.48
CA ALA A 270 -8.91 -7.42 14.11
C ALA A 270 -7.85 -6.49 14.70
N ILE A 271 -7.67 -5.34 14.07
CA ILE A 271 -6.77 -4.29 14.54
C ILE A 271 -7.45 -2.92 14.58
N THR A 272 -6.94 -2.06 15.45
CA THR A 272 -7.24 -0.63 15.48
C THR A 272 -5.93 0.15 15.62
N ASN A 273 -5.86 1.37 15.10
CA ASN A 273 -4.67 2.22 15.27
C ASN A 273 -4.39 2.43 16.78
N ALA A 274 -3.16 2.15 17.22
CA ALA A 274 -2.76 2.34 18.62
C ALA A 274 -2.52 3.81 19.01
N MET A 275 -2.46 4.73 18.03
CA MET A 275 -2.08 6.14 18.24
C MET A 275 -0.69 6.31 18.89
N ALA A 276 0.18 5.30 18.73
CA ALA A 276 1.53 5.32 19.26
C ALA A 276 2.41 6.28 18.44
N ASP A 277 3.25 7.04 19.14
CA ASP A 277 4.27 7.86 18.50
C ASP A 277 5.52 6.99 18.29
N TYR A 278 5.89 6.72 17.04
CA TYR A 278 7.03 5.86 16.70
C TYR A 278 7.96 6.42 15.59
N GLN A 279 7.72 7.65 15.15
CA GLN A 279 8.49 8.36 14.12
C GLN A 279 8.93 9.73 14.67
N ASP A 280 10.17 10.15 14.45
CA ASP A 280 10.72 11.41 14.97
C ASP A 280 11.15 12.37 13.88
N LEU A 281 11.14 13.67 14.22
CA LEU A 281 11.59 14.77 13.39
C LEU A 281 12.82 15.43 14.02
N TYR A 282 13.90 15.56 13.26
CA TYR A 282 15.13 16.22 13.70
C TYR A 282 15.37 17.51 12.92
N CYS A 283 15.65 18.61 13.62
CA CYS A 283 16.06 19.88 13.03
C CYS A 283 17.55 19.81 12.65
N GLU A 284 17.81 19.79 11.36
CA GLU A 284 19.12 19.56 10.75
C GLU A 284 19.89 20.87 10.54
N GLN A 285 21.22 20.81 10.67
CA GLN A 285 22.12 21.86 10.21
C GLN A 285 22.95 21.30 9.05
N LEU A 286 22.71 21.82 7.85
CA LEU A 286 23.36 21.40 6.61
C LEU A 286 24.10 22.57 5.96
N ARG A 287 25.20 22.28 5.26
CA ARG A 287 25.92 23.27 4.45
C ARG A 287 26.40 22.67 3.13
N ARG A 288 26.43 23.46 2.06
CA ARG A 288 27.18 23.10 0.86
C ARG A 288 28.68 23.27 1.08
N THR A 289 29.47 22.31 0.59
CA THR A 289 30.93 22.38 0.55
C THR A 289 31.42 22.93 -0.79
N ALA A 290 32.69 23.38 -0.84
CA ALA A 290 33.24 24.03 -2.04
C ALA A 290 33.33 23.10 -3.28
N ASP A 291 33.26 21.79 -3.10
CA ASP A 291 33.16 20.77 -4.16
C ASP A 291 31.70 20.45 -4.57
N GLY A 292 30.71 21.20 -4.07
CA GLY A 292 29.29 21.03 -4.39
C GLY A 292 28.57 19.96 -3.58
N GLY A 293 29.24 19.30 -2.63
CA GLY A 293 28.63 18.32 -1.74
C GLY A 293 27.87 18.94 -0.57
N VAL A 294 27.26 18.07 0.25
CA VAL A 294 26.50 18.45 1.44
C VAL A 294 27.17 17.86 2.68
N GLU A 295 27.42 18.70 3.69
CA GLU A 295 27.78 18.25 5.03
C GLU A 295 26.64 18.50 6.00
N ALA A 296 26.46 17.60 6.96
CA ALA A 296 25.53 17.73 8.08
C ALA A 296 26.29 17.84 9.40
N LEU A 297 25.76 18.60 10.36
CA LEU A 297 26.28 18.59 11.73
C LEU A 297 25.77 17.34 12.47
N GLY A 298 26.66 16.62 13.14
CA GLY A 298 26.34 15.57 14.11
C GLY A 298 26.97 15.87 15.47
N PRO A 299 26.75 14.99 16.47
CA PRO A 299 27.33 15.15 17.82
C PRO A 299 28.85 15.32 17.85
N ASP A 300 29.56 14.65 16.93
CA ASP A 300 31.02 14.69 16.83
C ASP A 300 31.55 15.77 15.84
N GLY A 301 30.66 16.62 15.32
CA GLY A 301 30.98 17.68 14.36
C GLY A 301 30.41 17.45 12.95
N TRP A 302 30.96 18.17 11.97
CA TRP A 302 30.50 18.10 10.58
C TRP A 302 30.98 16.82 9.90
N TYR A 303 30.07 16.14 9.20
CA TYR A 303 30.35 14.96 8.38
C TYR A 303 29.65 15.06 7.02
N ARG A 304 30.13 14.30 6.04
CA ARG A 304 29.57 14.29 4.68
C ARG A 304 28.24 13.53 4.66
N ALA A 305 27.15 14.22 4.32
CA ALA A 305 25.85 13.61 4.10
C ALA A 305 25.79 12.96 2.71
N HIS A 306 24.90 11.97 2.53
CA HIS A 306 24.59 11.47 1.19
C HIS A 306 23.62 12.46 0.52
N ALA A 307 23.99 13.00 -0.64
CA ALA A 307 23.12 13.91 -1.39
C ALA A 307 23.21 13.63 -2.89
N HIS A 308 22.05 13.65 -3.56
CA HIS A 308 21.94 13.59 -5.02
C HIS A 308 20.67 14.32 -5.49
N THR A 309 20.62 14.69 -6.76
CA THR A 309 19.44 15.31 -7.38
C THR A 309 18.75 14.30 -8.29
N GLU A 310 17.42 14.27 -8.25
CA GLU A 310 16.57 13.55 -9.19
C GLU A 310 15.62 14.52 -9.91
N THR A 311 14.92 14.04 -10.94
CA THR A 311 13.88 14.78 -11.66
C THR A 311 12.51 14.14 -11.46
N ILE A 312 11.51 14.95 -11.16
CA ILE A 312 10.08 14.63 -11.17
C ILE A 312 9.52 15.11 -12.52
N GLU A 313 9.10 14.18 -13.36
CA GLU A 313 8.38 14.50 -14.60
C GLU A 313 6.95 14.94 -14.26
N VAL A 314 6.42 15.96 -14.94
CA VAL A 314 5.10 16.55 -14.66
C VAL A 314 4.24 16.59 -15.92
N ALA A 315 3.10 15.90 -15.91
CA ALA A 315 2.16 15.92 -17.03
C ALA A 315 1.65 17.35 -17.28
N GLY A 316 1.89 17.87 -18.49
CA GLY A 316 1.51 19.23 -18.88
C GLY A 316 2.31 20.36 -18.23
N GLY A 317 3.41 20.06 -17.52
CA GLY A 317 4.29 21.02 -16.87
C GLY A 317 5.76 20.84 -17.26
N GLU A 318 6.64 21.69 -16.72
CA GLU A 318 8.09 21.49 -16.80
C GLU A 318 8.54 20.48 -15.73
N PRO A 319 9.56 19.65 -15.99
CA PRO A 319 10.10 18.72 -14.99
C PRO A 319 10.72 19.45 -13.80
N GLU A 320 10.44 18.99 -12.58
CA GLU A 320 10.93 19.61 -11.34
C GLU A 320 12.15 18.85 -10.76
N PRO A 321 13.26 19.53 -10.45
CA PRO A 321 14.37 18.91 -9.73
C PRO A 321 14.02 18.71 -8.26
N VAL A 322 14.42 17.56 -7.70
CA VAL A 322 14.37 17.28 -6.26
C VAL A 322 15.74 16.89 -5.75
N GLU A 323 16.32 17.73 -4.89
CA GLU A 323 17.48 17.33 -4.09
C GLU A 323 17.03 16.40 -2.96
N VAL A 324 17.70 15.25 -2.86
CA VAL A 324 17.46 14.20 -1.88
C VAL A 324 18.70 14.09 -1.00
N VAL A 325 18.55 14.40 0.29
CA VAL A 325 19.64 14.36 1.29
C VAL A 325 19.30 13.35 2.37
N GLU A 326 20.28 12.53 2.77
CA GLU A 326 20.19 11.58 3.88
C GLU A 326 21.30 11.84 4.89
N THR A 327 20.89 12.00 6.16
CA THR A 327 21.75 12.15 7.34
C THR A 327 21.72 10.88 8.18
N ASP A 328 22.59 10.76 9.18
CA ASP A 328 22.56 9.63 10.14
C ASP A 328 21.23 9.53 10.92
N ARG A 329 20.47 10.63 11.00
CA ARG A 329 19.12 10.68 11.60
C ARG A 329 18.10 10.10 10.63
N GLY A 330 18.20 10.45 9.35
CA GLY A 330 17.35 9.92 8.30
C GLY A 330 17.29 10.82 7.06
N PRO A 331 16.38 10.51 6.11
CA PRO A 331 16.07 11.39 4.99
C PRO A 331 15.59 12.79 5.42
N VAL A 332 16.10 13.84 4.76
CA VAL A 332 15.62 15.22 4.88
C VAL A 332 14.35 15.40 4.05
N ILE A 333 13.23 15.73 4.70
CA ILE A 333 11.90 15.81 4.10
C ILE A 333 11.38 17.25 3.93
N ILE A 334 11.94 18.23 4.65
CA ILE A 334 11.53 19.65 4.63
C ILE A 334 12.77 20.53 4.54
N GLY A 335 12.66 21.64 3.78
CA GLY A 335 13.73 22.60 3.51
C GLY A 335 14.68 22.18 2.37
N ASP A 336 15.56 23.11 1.98
CA ASP A 336 16.56 22.95 0.92
C ASP A 336 17.96 23.35 1.44
N VAL A 337 19.02 22.71 0.96
CA VAL A 337 20.38 22.95 1.48
C VAL A 337 20.86 24.35 1.08
N PRO A 338 21.26 25.21 2.04
CA PRO A 338 21.69 26.58 1.73
C PRO A 338 23.02 26.61 0.99
N ASP A 339 23.11 27.48 -0.02
CA ASP A 339 24.30 27.65 -0.86
C ASP A 339 25.48 28.33 -0.14
N ALA A 340 25.25 28.91 1.04
CA ALA A 340 26.27 29.49 1.90
C ALA A 340 26.25 28.82 3.29
N PRO A 341 27.42 28.65 3.95
CA PRO A 341 27.51 28.06 5.28
C PRO A 341 27.06 29.06 6.36
N GLU A 342 25.76 29.16 6.59
CA GLU A 342 25.22 29.83 7.76
C GLU A 342 25.24 28.89 8.97
N VAL A 343 26.01 29.24 10.00
CA VAL A 343 25.84 28.64 11.33
C VAL A 343 24.60 29.28 11.93
N ARG A 344 23.49 28.54 11.92
CA ARG A 344 22.22 28.99 12.52
C ARG A 344 22.32 28.89 14.03
N ASP A 345 22.31 30.04 14.72
CA ASP A 345 22.00 30.07 16.15
C ASP A 345 20.55 29.61 16.32
N VAL A 346 20.37 28.44 16.94
CA VAL A 346 19.05 27.95 17.34
C VAL A 346 18.59 28.85 18.49
N PRO A 347 17.37 29.42 18.48
CA PRO A 347 16.84 30.05 19.69
C PRO A 347 16.79 28.99 20.79
N ASP A 348 17.42 29.26 21.94
CA ASP A 348 17.50 28.32 23.06
C ASP A 348 16.11 27.72 23.35
N ALA A 349 15.90 26.45 22.97
CA ALA A 349 14.76 25.69 23.46
C ALA A 349 14.89 25.69 24.99
N PRO A 350 13.89 26.16 25.76
CA PRO A 350 14.07 26.41 27.18
C PRO A 350 14.37 25.09 27.90
N VAL A 351 15.64 24.86 28.21
CA VAL A 351 16.12 23.64 28.86
C VAL A 351 15.63 23.64 30.31
N VAL A 352 14.42 23.12 30.52
CA VAL A 352 13.88 22.88 31.87
C VAL A 352 14.66 21.72 32.49
N ARG A 353 15.77 22.07 33.15
CA ARG A 353 16.46 21.17 34.09
C ARG A 353 15.47 20.77 35.17
N SER A 354 14.91 19.56 35.08
CA SER A 354 13.99 19.05 36.09
C SER A 354 14.68 18.94 37.46
N ALA A 355 14.35 19.88 38.35
CA ALA A 355 14.81 19.87 39.72
C ALA A 355 14.03 18.79 40.52
N ARG A 356 14.49 17.54 40.43
CA ARG A 356 14.03 16.49 41.36
C ARG A 356 14.58 16.76 42.76
N GLY A 357 13.75 17.28 43.67
CA GLY A 357 14.10 17.41 45.07
C GLY A 357 13.00 18.01 45.93
N GLY A 358 12.30 17.18 46.70
CA GLY A 358 11.29 17.61 47.68
C GLY A 358 10.24 16.53 47.94
N GLY A 359 10.21 15.99 49.16
CA GLY A 359 9.12 15.12 49.63
C GLY A 359 7.91 15.94 50.10
N PRO A 360 6.80 15.27 50.47
CA PRO A 360 5.57 15.96 50.86
C PRO A 360 5.61 16.44 52.31
N ASP A 361 5.20 17.68 52.54
CA ASP A 361 4.70 18.18 53.83
C ASP A 361 3.54 19.17 53.58
N ALA A 362 2.67 19.34 54.56
CA ALA A 362 1.32 19.88 54.40
C ALA A 362 1.13 21.34 54.88
N ASP A 363 -0.10 21.84 54.66
CA ASP A 363 -0.73 23.06 55.18
C ASP A 363 -0.25 24.44 54.67
N GLY A 364 -1.19 25.16 54.03
CA GLY A 364 -1.07 26.58 53.65
C GLY A 364 -2.29 27.06 52.86
N GLY A 365 -2.97 28.11 53.34
CA GLY A 365 -4.16 28.69 52.71
C GLY A 365 -3.88 29.58 51.48
N PRO A 366 -4.91 30.17 50.87
CA PRO A 366 -4.82 30.72 49.53
C PRO A 366 -4.32 32.17 49.49
N ASP A 367 -3.23 32.39 48.76
CA ASP A 367 -2.91 33.66 48.11
C ASP A 367 -2.59 33.38 46.64
N ALA A 368 -3.41 33.91 45.74
CA ALA A 368 -3.14 33.87 44.30
C ALA A 368 -2.18 35.02 43.96
N PRO A 369 -1.06 34.79 43.26
CA PRO A 369 -0.24 35.87 42.75
C PRO A 369 -0.95 36.56 41.58
N ASP A 370 -1.06 37.89 41.63
CA ASP A 370 -1.62 38.69 40.54
C ASP A 370 -0.86 38.47 39.22
N LEU A 371 -1.61 38.29 38.13
CA LEU A 371 -1.08 38.34 36.77
C LEU A 371 -0.74 39.79 36.41
N PRO A 372 0.39 40.07 35.72
CA PRO A 372 0.72 41.41 35.28
C PRO A 372 -0.24 41.91 34.19
N ASP A 373 -0.44 43.23 34.16
CA ASP A 373 -1.33 43.93 33.23
C ASP A 373 -0.93 43.73 31.76
N ALA A 374 -1.91 43.68 30.86
CA ALA A 374 -1.75 43.27 29.46
C ALA A 374 -1.11 44.33 28.54
N ALA A 375 -0.17 45.13 29.04
CA ALA A 375 0.41 46.29 28.36
C ALA A 375 1.94 46.21 28.08
N ASP A 376 2.68 45.33 28.74
CA ASP A 376 4.14 45.17 28.58
C ASP A 376 4.52 43.75 28.11
N VAL A 377 3.97 43.31 26.97
CA VAL A 377 4.57 42.21 26.21
C VAL A 377 5.75 42.81 25.42
N PRO A 378 7.01 42.41 25.67
CA PRO A 378 8.12 42.89 24.86
C PRO A 378 7.94 42.43 23.42
N ASP A 379 8.23 43.31 22.45
CA ASP A 379 8.20 42.97 21.03
C ASP A 379 8.95 41.65 20.80
N ALA A 380 8.27 40.67 20.20
CA ALA A 380 8.88 39.40 19.87
C ALA A 380 10.09 39.65 18.97
N PRO A 381 11.23 38.98 19.18
CA PRO A 381 12.40 39.17 18.34
C PRO A 381 12.03 38.88 16.88
N ASP A 382 12.57 39.71 15.98
CA ASP A 382 12.42 39.61 14.53
C ASP A 382 13.16 38.36 14.01
N VAL A 383 12.56 37.19 14.25
CA VAL A 383 13.07 35.89 13.81
C VAL A 383 12.79 35.75 12.33
N ARG A 384 13.87 35.68 11.54
CA ARG A 384 13.79 35.48 10.10
C ARG A 384 12.98 34.23 9.78
N ASP A 385 12.13 34.34 8.77
CA ASP A 385 11.18 33.32 8.31
C ASP A 385 11.87 32.23 7.46
N ASP A 386 13.09 31.84 7.86
CA ASP A 386 13.95 30.91 7.15
C ASP A 386 13.47 29.46 7.40
N ALA A 387 13.14 28.74 6.32
CA ALA A 387 12.54 27.41 6.42
C ALA A 387 13.42 26.43 7.23
N PRO A 388 12.82 25.62 8.12
CA PRO A 388 13.54 24.63 8.90
C PRO A 388 13.97 23.46 8.00
N LEU A 389 15.19 22.97 8.19
CA LEU A 389 15.65 21.72 7.60
C LEU A 389 15.25 20.59 8.53
N ILE A 390 14.40 19.67 8.08
CA ILE A 390 13.86 18.60 8.94
C ILE A 390 14.09 17.22 8.32
N SER A 391 14.75 16.32 9.06
CA SER A 391 14.86 14.90 8.71
C SER A 391 13.86 14.03 9.47
N LEU A 392 13.41 12.95 8.83
CA LEU A 392 12.44 11.99 9.35
C LEU A 392 13.14 10.67 9.73
N ARG A 393 13.00 10.26 10.99
CA ARG A 393 13.49 8.98 11.49
C ARG A 393 12.31 8.06 11.84
N TYR A 394 12.23 6.89 11.23
CA TYR A 394 11.15 5.93 11.41
C TYR A 394 11.68 4.49 11.40
N PRO A 395 11.01 3.51 12.07
CA PRO A 395 11.64 2.24 12.38
C PRO A 395 12.09 1.45 11.15
N PRO A 396 11.27 1.25 10.09
CA PRO A 396 11.70 0.60 8.85
C PRO A 396 12.96 1.18 8.20
N ARG A 397 13.19 2.50 8.29
CA ARG A 397 14.42 3.14 7.78
C ARG A 397 15.66 2.76 8.58
N VAL A 398 15.49 2.55 9.89
CA VAL A 398 16.58 2.27 10.84
C VAL A 398 16.85 0.77 10.96
N THR A 399 15.81 -0.07 11.01
CA THR A 399 15.90 -1.52 11.21
C THR A 399 16.06 -2.29 9.90
N GLY A 400 15.60 -1.72 8.78
CA GLY A 400 15.44 -2.45 7.52
C GLY A 400 14.42 -3.59 7.65
N ASP A 401 13.33 -3.37 8.40
CA ASP A 401 12.26 -4.34 8.64
C ASP A 401 10.89 -3.65 8.72
N LEU A 402 9.87 -4.31 8.17
CA LEU A 402 8.46 -3.89 8.17
C LEU A 402 7.55 -4.90 8.88
N GLY A 403 8.08 -6.01 9.39
CA GLY A 403 7.31 -7.10 10.00
C GLY A 403 6.60 -8.01 8.99
N PHE A 404 7.04 -8.03 7.73
CA PHE A 404 6.41 -8.82 6.67
C PHE A 404 6.53 -10.33 6.88
N ASP A 405 7.53 -10.80 7.65
CA ASP A 405 7.68 -12.20 8.06
C ASP A 405 6.51 -12.68 8.97
N VAL A 406 5.72 -11.76 9.53
CA VAL A 406 4.50 -12.07 10.30
C VAL A 406 3.34 -12.52 9.38
N LEU A 407 3.23 -11.99 8.16
CA LEU A 407 2.06 -12.21 7.30
C LEU A 407 1.83 -13.70 6.95
N PRO A 408 2.86 -14.50 6.58
CA PRO A 408 2.67 -15.94 6.36
C PRO A 408 2.37 -16.73 7.64
N ALA A 409 2.70 -16.20 8.83
CA ALA A 409 2.39 -16.83 10.10
C ALA A 409 0.92 -16.58 10.50
N LEU A 410 0.41 -15.35 10.35
CA LEU A 410 -1.01 -15.02 10.56
C LEU A 410 -1.94 -15.91 9.72
N LEU A 411 -1.59 -16.16 8.45
CA LEU A 411 -2.38 -17.05 7.59
C LEU A 411 -2.43 -18.50 8.10
N ARG A 412 -1.35 -18.98 8.75
CA ARG A 412 -1.25 -20.35 9.28
C ARG A 412 -1.80 -20.50 10.70
N ALA A 413 -2.09 -19.41 11.41
CA ALA A 413 -2.60 -19.45 12.76
C ALA A 413 -3.89 -20.27 12.88
N ARG A 414 -4.06 -20.95 14.02
CA ARG A 414 -5.25 -21.76 14.36
C ARG A 414 -5.82 -21.41 15.73
N THR A 415 -5.00 -20.84 16.60
CA THR A 415 -5.30 -20.43 17.96
C THR A 415 -4.90 -18.98 18.19
N VAL A 416 -5.35 -18.41 19.31
CA VAL A 416 -4.86 -17.11 19.80
C VAL A 416 -3.35 -17.14 20.12
N GLU A 417 -2.82 -18.27 20.58
CA GLU A 417 -1.39 -18.41 20.90
C GLU A 417 -0.49 -18.31 19.64
N ASP A 418 -0.92 -18.89 18.52
CA ASP A 418 -0.24 -18.76 17.23
C ASP A 418 -0.18 -17.29 16.78
N LEU A 419 -1.30 -16.57 16.91
CA LEU A 419 -1.38 -15.14 16.56
C LEU A 419 -0.51 -14.28 17.48
N ASP A 420 -0.58 -14.50 18.79
CA ASP A 420 0.21 -13.73 19.77
C ASP A 420 1.71 -13.90 19.52
N THR A 421 2.15 -15.12 19.23
CA THR A 421 3.53 -15.44 18.87
C THR A 421 3.94 -14.79 17.54
N ALA A 422 3.07 -14.82 16.53
CA ALA A 422 3.35 -14.20 15.23
C ALA A 422 3.50 -12.67 15.36
N LEU A 423 2.69 -12.02 16.19
CA LEU A 423 2.66 -10.57 16.36
C LEU A 423 3.87 -9.98 17.08
N ASP A 424 4.74 -10.81 17.68
CA ASP A 424 6.02 -10.35 18.25
C ASP A 424 7.02 -9.88 17.19
N GLY A 425 6.87 -10.33 15.93
CA GLY A 425 7.63 -9.83 14.78
C GLY A 425 7.05 -8.58 14.11
N TRP A 426 5.95 -8.01 14.62
CA TRP A 426 5.26 -6.91 13.95
C TRP A 426 5.95 -5.56 14.18
N VAL A 427 6.14 -4.77 13.12
CA VAL A 427 6.87 -3.48 13.17
C VAL A 427 5.93 -2.28 12.99
N GLU A 428 5.33 -2.11 11.81
CA GLU A 428 4.56 -0.89 11.47
C GLU A 428 3.35 -1.21 10.56
N PRO A 429 2.16 -0.60 10.77
CA PRO A 429 1.81 0.38 11.80
C PRO A 429 1.64 -0.26 13.19
N VAL A 430 1.86 0.53 14.24
CA VAL A 430 1.63 0.09 15.62
C VAL A 430 0.13 0.06 15.90
N ASN A 431 -0.38 -1.12 16.25
CA ASN A 431 -1.81 -1.43 16.33
C ASN A 431 -2.19 -1.99 17.70
N VAL A 432 -3.42 -1.75 18.15
CA VAL A 432 -4.08 -2.57 19.16
C VAL A 432 -4.79 -3.72 18.44
N VAL A 433 -4.46 -4.94 18.80
CA VAL A 433 -5.01 -6.18 18.26
C VAL A 433 -6.08 -6.73 19.19
N LEU A 434 -7.22 -7.12 18.61
CA LEU A 434 -8.25 -7.95 19.24
C LEU A 434 -8.32 -9.27 18.48
N ALA A 435 -8.25 -10.41 19.18
CA ALA A 435 -8.43 -11.71 18.56
C ALA A 435 -9.17 -12.68 19.49
N ALA A 436 -9.82 -13.69 18.90
CA ALA A 436 -10.44 -14.78 19.63
C ALA A 436 -10.40 -16.08 18.81
N ASP A 437 -10.46 -17.23 19.50
CA ASP A 437 -10.55 -18.53 18.85
C ASP A 437 -11.75 -19.37 19.30
N THR A 438 -11.96 -20.47 18.58
CA THR A 438 -13.02 -21.47 18.81
C THR A 438 -12.96 -22.16 20.18
N THR A 439 -11.86 -22.05 20.93
CA THR A 439 -11.77 -22.56 22.31
C THR A 439 -12.30 -21.57 23.34
N GLY A 440 -12.51 -20.32 22.93
CA GLY A 440 -12.89 -19.20 23.80
C GLY A 440 -11.71 -18.39 24.34
N ALA A 441 -10.47 -18.67 23.90
CA ALA A 441 -9.32 -17.83 24.21
C ALA A 441 -9.43 -16.47 23.50
N THR A 442 -8.80 -15.44 24.09
CA THR A 442 -8.90 -14.05 23.64
C THR A 442 -7.57 -13.30 23.76
N LEU A 443 -7.34 -12.33 22.89
CA LEU A 443 -6.17 -11.44 22.91
C LEU A 443 -6.59 -9.97 22.90
N HIS A 444 -5.94 -9.16 23.72
CA HIS A 444 -6.01 -7.70 23.67
C HIS A 444 -4.63 -7.09 24.00
N ARG A 445 -3.84 -6.80 22.95
CA ARG A 445 -2.47 -6.28 23.08
C ARG A 445 -2.15 -5.18 22.07
N VAL A 446 -1.14 -4.39 22.34
CA VAL A 446 -0.42 -3.63 21.30
C VAL A 446 0.55 -4.56 20.58
N ALA A 447 0.70 -4.37 19.27
CA ALA A 447 1.73 -4.98 18.43
C ALA A 447 2.36 -3.90 17.55
N GLY A 448 3.68 -3.98 17.34
CA GLY A 448 4.46 -2.97 16.61
C GLY A 448 5.73 -2.54 17.34
N HIS A 449 6.61 -1.84 16.64
CA HIS A 449 7.90 -1.38 17.14
C HIS A 449 7.86 0.11 17.49
N VAL A 450 8.00 0.44 18.78
CA VAL A 450 8.15 1.82 19.25
C VAL A 450 9.59 2.01 19.78
N PRO A 451 10.39 2.96 19.25
CA PRO A 451 11.79 3.10 19.62
C PRO A 451 11.99 3.76 20.99
N VAL A 452 12.97 3.29 21.77
CA VAL A 452 13.30 3.86 23.09
C VAL A 452 14.06 5.18 22.94
N ARG A 453 13.51 6.27 23.47
CA ARG A 453 14.02 7.65 23.27
C ARG A 453 13.49 8.63 24.33
N PRO A 454 14.00 9.87 24.42
CA PRO A 454 13.42 10.89 25.29
C PRO A 454 11.95 11.20 25.00
N TYR A 455 11.28 11.83 25.96
CA TYR A 455 9.86 12.16 25.84
C TYR A 455 9.63 13.32 24.86
N GLU A 456 10.58 14.25 24.81
CA GLU A 456 10.62 15.45 23.99
C GLU A 456 10.51 15.11 22.49
N ASN A 457 11.19 14.04 22.05
CA ASN A 457 11.08 13.47 20.70
C ASN A 457 9.62 13.22 20.27
N ARG A 458 8.75 12.81 21.21
CA ARG A 458 7.33 12.53 20.94
C ARG A 458 6.50 13.80 20.79
N LEU A 459 6.97 14.92 21.33
CA LEU A 459 6.22 16.18 21.33
C LEU A 459 6.55 17.09 20.15
N ARG A 460 7.84 17.21 19.77
CA ARG A 460 8.36 18.31 18.94
C ARG A 460 9.36 17.86 17.88
N VAL A 461 9.83 18.82 17.08
CA VAL A 461 11.06 18.67 16.28
C VAL A 461 12.26 18.87 17.21
N VAL A 462 13.23 17.96 17.23
CA VAL A 462 14.37 17.99 18.18
C VAL A 462 15.70 18.29 17.48
N PRO A 463 16.70 18.93 18.12
CA PRO A 463 18.00 19.20 17.51
C PRO A 463 18.73 17.94 17.01
N ALA A 464 19.16 17.91 15.75
CA ALA A 464 19.82 16.75 15.14
C ALA A 464 21.25 16.47 15.67
N HIS A 465 21.91 17.49 16.20
CA HIS A 465 23.31 17.41 16.65
C HIS A 465 23.46 17.12 18.15
N ASP A 466 22.39 17.21 18.94
CA ASP A 466 22.46 16.94 20.38
C ASP A 466 22.22 15.43 20.65
N PRO A 467 23.24 14.70 21.16
CA PRO A 467 23.12 13.27 21.42
C PRO A 467 22.09 12.92 22.52
N ALA A 468 21.57 13.89 23.28
CA ALA A 468 20.48 13.67 24.22
C ALA A 468 19.22 13.08 23.54
N TYR A 469 18.95 13.47 22.28
CA TYR A 469 17.76 13.07 21.51
C TYR A 469 17.96 11.81 20.63
N ALA A 470 19.09 11.12 20.78
CA ALA A 470 19.35 9.89 20.06
C ALA A 470 18.43 8.73 20.50
N TRP A 471 18.04 7.89 19.54
CA TRP A 471 17.38 6.61 19.83
C TRP A 471 18.36 5.67 20.55
N ARG A 472 17.83 4.88 21.48
CA ARG A 472 18.55 3.86 22.22
C ARG A 472 18.26 2.48 21.62
N GLU A 473 19.10 1.51 21.92
CA GLU A 473 18.92 0.13 21.50
C GLU A 473 17.64 -0.48 22.12
N GLY A 474 16.92 -1.29 21.33
CA GLY A 474 15.68 -1.94 21.74
C GLY A 474 14.40 -1.16 21.41
N ALA A 475 13.27 -1.68 21.89
CA ALA A 475 11.95 -1.11 21.72
C ALA A 475 11.26 -0.92 23.09
N GLU A 476 10.32 0.01 23.16
CA GLU A 476 9.42 0.17 24.30
C GLU A 476 8.55 -1.10 24.46
N PRO A 477 8.26 -1.57 25.68
CA PRO A 477 7.39 -2.71 25.89
C PRO A 477 5.98 -2.48 25.32
N THR A 478 5.44 -3.46 24.59
CA THR A 478 4.08 -3.40 24.04
C THR A 478 3.04 -3.78 25.12
N PRO A 479 2.11 -2.88 25.52
CA PRO A 479 1.13 -3.18 26.56
C PRO A 479 0.14 -4.28 26.16
N ARG A 480 -0.29 -5.09 27.13
CA ARG A 480 -1.36 -6.08 26.96
C ARG A 480 -2.27 -6.13 28.18
N THR A 481 -3.51 -6.56 27.98
CA THR A 481 -4.53 -6.72 29.03
C THR A 481 -5.41 -7.93 28.72
N GLU A 482 -6.07 -8.46 29.74
CA GLU A 482 -7.18 -9.40 29.56
C GLU A 482 -8.44 -8.69 29.06
N VAL A 483 -9.36 -9.47 28.49
CA VAL A 483 -10.75 -9.06 28.27
C VAL A 483 -11.45 -8.90 29.63
N ASP A 484 -12.32 -7.90 29.77
CA ASP A 484 -13.00 -7.64 31.05
C ASP A 484 -13.91 -8.84 31.40
N ALA A 485 -13.59 -9.54 32.49
CA ALA A 485 -14.31 -10.74 32.91
C ALA A 485 -15.69 -10.45 33.55
N ALA A 486 -15.96 -9.21 33.97
CA ALA A 486 -17.24 -8.80 34.54
C ALA A 486 -18.24 -8.43 33.44
N THR A 487 -17.78 -7.81 32.34
CA THR A 487 -18.64 -7.50 31.18
C THR A 487 -18.60 -8.58 30.10
N GLY A 488 -17.54 -9.39 30.05
CA GLY A 488 -17.24 -10.31 28.97
C GLY A 488 -16.90 -9.61 27.64
N THR A 489 -16.37 -8.38 27.69
CA THR A 489 -16.11 -7.54 26.50
C THR A 489 -14.74 -6.87 26.49
N ALA A 490 -14.21 -6.62 25.29
CA ALA A 490 -13.11 -5.67 25.07
C ALA A 490 -13.52 -4.68 23.98
N VAL A 491 -13.09 -3.43 24.11
CA VAL A 491 -13.44 -2.31 23.21
C VAL A 491 -12.23 -1.40 23.07
N MET A 492 -11.92 -1.01 21.83
CA MET A 492 -10.93 0.00 21.47
C MET A 492 -11.49 0.90 20.37
N ALA A 493 -11.44 2.21 20.55
CA ALA A 493 -11.85 3.21 19.56
C ALA A 493 -10.80 4.33 19.43
N ASN A 494 -9.52 3.95 19.53
CA ASN A 494 -8.35 4.85 19.52
C ASN A 494 -8.32 5.86 20.68
N GLU A 495 -9.10 5.65 21.74
CA GLU A 495 -9.07 6.50 22.92
C GLU A 495 -7.78 6.28 23.72
N ARG A 496 -7.50 7.19 24.67
CA ARG A 496 -6.38 7.02 25.62
C ARG A 496 -6.66 5.83 26.56
N GLY A 497 -6.29 4.63 26.12
CA GLY A 497 -6.49 3.35 26.81
C GLY A 497 -5.21 2.53 26.88
N LEU A 498 -5.24 1.29 26.38
CA LEU A 498 -4.13 0.33 26.45
C LEU A 498 -2.80 0.89 25.91
N ALA A 499 -2.84 1.70 24.84
CA ALA A 499 -1.67 2.29 24.20
C ALA A 499 -1.21 3.63 24.82
N ALA A 500 -1.84 4.10 25.92
CA ALA A 500 -1.51 5.37 26.56
C ALA A 500 0.00 5.60 26.89
N PRO A 501 0.82 4.58 27.23
CA PRO A 501 2.27 4.77 27.44
C PRO A 501 3.07 5.10 26.17
N LEU A 502 2.50 4.90 24.98
CA LEU A 502 3.20 4.96 23.69
C LEU A 502 2.82 6.17 22.84
N GLY A 503 1.65 6.79 23.07
CA GLY A 503 1.10 7.88 22.26
C GLY A 503 1.00 9.23 22.98
N ILE A 504 0.76 10.30 22.21
CA ILE A 504 0.49 11.65 22.73
C ILE A 504 -0.95 12.05 22.43
N GLU A 505 -1.33 12.07 21.16
CA GLU A 505 -2.67 12.40 20.66
C GLU A 505 -3.51 11.13 20.55
N PHE A 506 -4.74 11.17 21.04
CA PHE A 506 -5.70 10.06 21.00
C PHE A 506 -7.06 10.59 20.58
N ALA A 507 -7.96 9.71 20.12
CA ALA A 507 -9.35 10.11 19.92
C ALA A 507 -10.03 10.44 21.27
N PRO A 508 -11.02 11.33 21.29
CA PRO A 508 -11.90 11.51 22.45
C PRO A 508 -12.54 10.18 22.86
N PRO A 509 -12.81 9.95 24.17
CA PRO A 509 -13.29 8.66 24.67
C PRO A 509 -14.74 8.33 24.27
N HIS A 510 -15.43 9.23 23.55
CA HIS A 510 -16.85 9.18 23.22
C HIS A 510 -17.26 7.89 22.52
N ARG A 511 -16.59 7.55 21.41
CA ARG A 511 -16.89 6.33 20.63
C ARG A 511 -16.76 5.07 21.48
N ALA A 512 -15.65 4.91 22.19
CA ALA A 512 -15.41 3.73 23.02
C ALA A 512 -16.35 3.64 24.23
N ALA A 513 -16.66 4.77 24.87
CA ALA A 513 -17.64 4.83 25.94
C ALA A 513 -19.05 4.45 25.45
N ARG A 514 -19.44 4.92 24.25
CA ARG A 514 -20.73 4.60 23.64
C ARG A 514 -20.83 3.13 23.23
N ILE A 515 -19.78 2.55 22.64
CA ILE A 515 -19.74 1.10 22.34
C ILE A 515 -19.88 0.29 23.63
N ARG A 516 -19.19 0.67 24.72
CA ARG A 516 -19.34 -0.01 26.04
C ARG A 516 -20.76 0.14 26.62
N GLU A 517 -21.40 1.30 26.47
CA GLU A 517 -22.79 1.54 26.89
C GLU A 517 -23.78 0.66 26.10
N LEU A 518 -23.61 0.58 24.78
CA LEU A 518 -24.43 -0.27 23.90
C LEU A 518 -24.27 -1.75 24.27
N LEU A 519 -23.04 -2.24 24.37
CA LEU A 519 -22.73 -3.64 24.69
C LEU A 519 -23.02 -4.03 26.15
N ALA A 520 -23.32 -3.07 27.04
CA ALA A 520 -23.78 -3.35 28.41
C ALA A 520 -25.27 -3.75 28.45
N ALA A 521 -26.07 -3.32 27.49
CA ALA A 521 -27.47 -3.73 27.33
C ALA A 521 -27.59 -5.00 26.44
N PRO A 522 -28.75 -5.67 26.45
CA PRO A 522 -29.15 -6.59 25.37
C PRO A 522 -29.31 -5.86 24.02
N PRO A 523 -29.20 -6.55 22.88
CA PRO A 523 -29.41 -5.96 21.56
C PRO A 523 -30.83 -5.40 21.42
N GLY A 524 -30.96 -4.19 20.85
CA GLY A 524 -32.22 -3.48 20.67
C GLY A 524 -32.87 -2.93 21.96
N ALA A 525 -32.30 -3.20 23.13
CA ALA A 525 -32.80 -2.73 24.41
C ALA A 525 -32.25 -1.34 24.74
N GLY A 526 -33.09 -0.47 25.30
CA GLY A 526 -32.60 0.78 25.88
C GLY A 526 -31.73 0.51 27.12
N ALA A 527 -30.80 1.41 27.45
CA ALA A 527 -29.81 1.28 28.54
C ALA A 527 -30.35 1.13 29.99
N ARG A 528 -31.65 0.81 30.14
CA ARG A 528 -32.34 0.51 31.41
C ARG A 528 -32.80 -0.95 31.53
N GLU A 529 -32.78 -1.73 30.45
CA GLU A 529 -33.12 -3.15 30.48
C GLU A 529 -31.86 -4.00 30.72
N VAL A 530 -31.87 -4.74 31.83
CA VAL A 530 -30.70 -5.49 32.33
C VAL A 530 -30.75 -6.98 31.92
N THR A 531 -31.89 -7.44 31.38
CA THR A 531 -32.10 -8.84 30.98
C THR A 531 -32.76 -8.91 29.61
N GLY A 532 -32.12 -9.58 28.67
CA GLY A 532 -32.61 -9.81 27.31
C GLY A 532 -31.81 -10.90 26.61
N PRO A 533 -31.98 -11.12 25.30
CA PRO A 533 -31.24 -12.13 24.57
C PRO A 533 -29.74 -11.82 24.53
N PRO A 534 -28.87 -12.84 24.42
CA PRO A 534 -27.46 -12.64 24.11
C PRO A 534 -27.28 -12.15 22.66
N TRP A 535 -26.13 -11.52 22.37
CA TRP A 535 -25.83 -10.89 21.08
C TRP A 535 -25.61 -11.92 19.95
N SER A 536 -26.16 -11.67 18.77
CA SER A 536 -25.79 -12.37 17.53
C SER A 536 -24.82 -11.55 16.68
N ALA A 537 -24.19 -12.18 15.67
CA ALA A 537 -23.38 -11.48 14.68
C ALA A 537 -24.17 -10.36 13.94
N ALA A 538 -25.45 -10.60 13.64
CA ALA A 538 -26.31 -9.63 12.97
C ALA A 538 -26.60 -8.38 13.82
N ASP A 539 -26.68 -8.54 15.14
CA ASP A 539 -26.95 -7.43 16.06
C ASP A 539 -25.79 -6.42 16.14
N MET A 540 -24.58 -6.78 15.70
CA MET A 540 -23.43 -5.87 15.66
C MET A 540 -23.67 -4.64 14.76
N ALA A 541 -24.58 -4.74 13.79
CA ALA A 541 -25.02 -3.61 12.98
C ALA A 541 -25.53 -2.45 13.85
N VAL A 542 -26.24 -2.73 14.95
CA VAL A 542 -26.75 -1.71 15.89
C VAL A 542 -25.61 -0.88 16.49
N VAL A 543 -24.44 -1.50 16.74
CA VAL A 543 -23.26 -0.80 17.25
C VAL A 543 -22.60 0.02 16.14
N HIS A 544 -22.41 -0.57 14.95
CA HIS A 544 -21.82 0.12 13.80
C HIS A 544 -22.56 1.38 13.34
N THR A 545 -23.88 1.43 13.56
CA THR A 545 -24.74 2.53 13.08
C THR A 545 -25.16 3.50 14.17
N ASP A 546 -24.53 3.50 15.36
CA ASP A 546 -24.90 4.43 16.42
C ASP A 546 -24.38 5.86 16.15
N THR A 547 -25.32 6.81 16.11
CA THR A 547 -25.15 8.19 15.66
C THR A 547 -25.11 9.19 16.82
N ARG A 548 -24.98 8.73 18.07
CA ARG A 548 -25.10 9.58 19.26
C ARG A 548 -23.83 10.42 19.49
N LEU A 549 -23.94 11.72 19.26
CA LEU A 549 -22.82 12.67 19.37
C LEU A 549 -22.61 13.15 20.81
N ALA A 550 -21.77 12.45 21.57
CA ALA A 550 -21.52 12.77 22.99
C ALA A 550 -20.79 14.12 23.21
N SER A 551 -19.86 14.51 22.32
CA SER A 551 -19.10 15.77 22.40
C SER A 551 -19.96 17.04 22.29
N SER A 552 -21.20 16.92 21.80
CA SER A 552 -22.18 18.02 21.79
C SER A 552 -22.50 18.59 23.18
N ARG A 553 -22.25 17.82 24.25
CA ARG A 553 -22.58 18.18 25.63
C ARG A 553 -22.02 19.55 26.05
N GLN A 554 -20.78 19.87 25.73
CA GLN A 554 -20.10 21.07 26.23
C GLN A 554 -20.65 22.34 25.57
N LEU A 555 -20.80 22.31 24.24
CA LEU A 555 -21.41 23.40 23.47
C LEU A 555 -22.87 23.63 23.89
N LEU A 556 -23.67 22.55 24.00
CA LEU A 556 -25.06 22.66 24.46
C LEU A 556 -25.16 23.14 25.91
N SER A 557 -24.17 22.85 26.76
CA SER A 557 -24.13 23.37 28.15
C SER A 557 -23.87 24.87 28.19
N LEU A 558 -22.99 25.40 27.33
CA LEU A 558 -22.80 26.85 27.19
C LEU A 558 -24.04 27.52 26.60
N LEU A 559 -24.65 26.93 25.56
CA LEU A 559 -25.87 27.42 24.93
C LEU A 559 -27.06 27.53 25.92
N ALA A 560 -27.14 26.62 26.90
CA ALA A 560 -28.16 26.66 27.94
C ALA A 560 -28.07 27.87 28.88
N TRP A 561 -26.87 28.46 29.03
CA TRP A 561 -26.59 29.62 29.89
C TRP A 561 -26.18 30.86 29.08
N ALA A 562 -26.35 30.83 27.76
CA ALA A 562 -26.05 31.95 26.87
C ALA A 562 -26.88 33.20 27.25
N PRO A 563 -26.24 34.35 27.55
CA PRO A 563 -26.94 35.56 27.98
C PRO A 563 -27.61 36.28 26.80
N ASP A 564 -28.58 37.14 27.14
CA ASP A 564 -29.13 38.23 26.31
C ASP A 564 -29.62 37.86 24.88
N LEU A 565 -29.91 36.59 24.63
CA LEU A 565 -30.38 36.07 23.34
C LEU A 565 -31.65 36.76 22.83
N ASP A 566 -31.67 37.06 21.52
CA ASP A 566 -32.92 37.44 20.84
C ASP A 566 -33.97 36.30 20.80
N PRO A 567 -35.27 36.60 20.58
CA PRO A 567 -36.32 35.59 20.61
C PRO A 567 -36.19 34.46 19.56
N ALA A 568 -35.43 34.65 18.47
CA ALA A 568 -35.16 33.60 17.49
C ALA A 568 -34.03 32.68 17.96
N ALA A 569 -32.97 33.25 18.54
CA ALA A 569 -31.89 32.49 19.17
C ALA A 569 -32.39 31.71 20.41
N GLU A 570 -33.31 32.27 21.19
CA GLU A 570 -33.99 31.51 22.27
C GLU A 570 -34.73 30.28 21.75
N ARG A 571 -35.44 30.38 20.62
CA ARG A 571 -36.11 29.24 19.99
C ARG A 571 -35.11 28.19 19.47
N LEU A 572 -33.96 28.64 18.95
CA LEU A 572 -32.88 27.76 18.51
C LEU A 572 -32.25 27.01 19.70
N ARG A 573 -31.91 27.72 20.78
CA ARG A 573 -31.46 27.13 22.05
C ARG A 573 -32.45 26.07 22.52
N ASP A 574 -33.71 26.45 22.71
CA ASP A 574 -34.73 25.57 23.26
C ASP A 574 -35.00 24.35 22.38
N ARG A 575 -34.83 24.47 21.05
CA ARG A 575 -34.86 23.35 20.10
C ARG A 575 -33.65 22.42 20.28
N LEU A 576 -32.43 22.94 20.22
CA LEU A 576 -31.19 22.15 20.34
C LEU A 576 -31.00 21.53 21.74
N LEU A 577 -31.58 22.11 22.80
CA LEU A 577 -31.60 21.51 24.13
C LEU A 577 -32.61 20.36 24.27
N ARG A 578 -33.59 20.24 23.36
CA ARG A 578 -34.53 19.10 23.27
C ARG A 578 -34.07 18.02 22.30
N TRP A 579 -33.16 18.32 21.38
CA TRP A 579 -32.56 17.34 20.47
C TRP A 579 -31.91 16.20 21.27
N ASP A 580 -32.16 14.97 20.82
CA ASP A 580 -31.68 13.73 21.45
C ASP A 580 -30.18 13.44 21.22
N ARG A 581 -29.53 14.27 20.39
CA ARG A 581 -28.10 14.24 20.03
C ARG A 581 -27.72 13.12 19.04
N HIS A 582 -28.67 12.59 18.29
CA HIS A 582 -28.38 11.67 17.19
C HIS A 582 -28.20 12.45 15.88
N MET A 583 -27.07 12.20 15.23
CA MET A 583 -26.71 12.73 13.90
C MET A 583 -27.36 11.89 12.79
N ASP A 584 -28.66 11.61 12.91
CA ASP A 584 -29.40 10.78 11.97
C ASP A 584 -29.61 11.51 10.63
N ALA A 585 -29.63 10.77 9.52
CA ALA A 585 -29.65 11.34 8.18
C ALA A 585 -30.92 12.19 7.89
N ASP A 586 -32.05 11.89 8.53
CA ASP A 586 -33.29 12.66 8.45
C ASP A 586 -33.37 13.80 9.49
N SER A 587 -32.40 13.90 10.41
CA SER A 587 -32.40 14.89 11.49
C SER A 587 -32.08 16.29 10.98
N THR A 588 -33.06 17.19 11.11
CA THR A 588 -32.87 18.62 10.84
C THR A 588 -32.27 19.37 12.03
N ASP A 589 -32.31 18.77 13.23
CA ASP A 589 -31.67 19.30 14.45
C ASP A 589 -30.16 19.09 14.41
N ALA A 590 -29.70 17.95 13.88
CA ALA A 590 -28.29 17.67 13.62
C ALA A 590 -27.66 18.72 12.69
N THR A 591 -28.35 19.10 11.60
CA THR A 591 -27.93 20.19 10.71
C THR A 591 -27.82 21.54 11.44
N LEU A 592 -28.79 21.89 12.29
CA LEU A 592 -28.73 23.12 13.09
C LEU A 592 -27.59 23.09 14.12
N TYR A 593 -27.31 21.94 14.71
CA TYR A 593 -26.17 21.74 15.60
C TYR A 593 -24.84 21.88 14.85
N SER A 594 -24.67 21.27 13.66
CA SER A 594 -23.44 21.42 12.86
C SER A 594 -23.20 22.89 12.48
N ARG A 595 -24.26 23.62 12.09
CA ARG A 595 -24.19 25.08 11.82
C ARG A 595 -23.75 25.89 13.03
N LEU A 596 -24.32 25.62 14.22
CA LEU A 596 -23.92 26.27 15.47
C LEU A 596 -22.45 25.97 15.79
N ARG A 597 -22.03 24.72 15.68
CA ARG A 597 -20.65 24.28 15.90
C ARG A 597 -19.69 24.99 14.94
N ALA A 598 -20.01 25.04 13.65
CA ALA A 598 -19.18 25.69 12.64
C ALA A 598 -19.01 27.20 12.93
N ASP A 599 -20.08 27.92 13.24
CA ASP A 599 -20.01 29.34 13.57
C ASP A 599 -19.19 29.58 14.87
N VAL A 600 -19.36 28.75 15.90
CA VAL A 600 -18.51 28.79 17.12
C VAL A 600 -17.03 28.56 16.80
N VAL A 601 -16.71 27.58 15.95
CA VAL A 601 -15.33 27.31 15.48
C VAL A 601 -14.76 28.52 14.74
N HIS A 602 -15.54 29.16 13.87
CA HIS A 602 -15.10 30.37 13.17
C HIS A 602 -14.90 31.57 14.11
N ARG A 603 -15.75 31.76 15.13
CA ARG A 603 -15.55 32.82 16.14
C ARG A 603 -14.33 32.58 17.00
N LEU A 604 -14.10 31.33 17.44
CA LEU A 604 -12.87 30.95 18.13
C LEU A 604 -11.65 31.22 17.25
N ALA A 605 -11.69 30.82 15.98
CA ALA A 605 -10.61 31.10 15.04
C ALA A 605 -10.36 32.60 14.79
N GLY A 606 -11.40 33.43 14.86
CA GLY A 606 -11.30 34.89 14.79
C GLY A 606 -10.80 35.57 16.07
N HIS A 607 -10.80 34.87 17.21
CA HIS A 607 -10.54 35.43 18.54
C HIS A 607 -9.07 35.85 18.72
N PRO A 608 -8.75 36.99 19.37
CA PRO A 608 -7.37 37.43 19.60
C PRO A 608 -6.45 36.37 20.23
N ALA A 609 -6.97 35.53 21.12
CA ALA A 609 -6.21 34.43 21.76
C ALA A 609 -5.78 33.31 20.80
N LEU A 610 -6.39 33.19 19.61
CA LEU A 610 -6.08 32.18 18.59
C LEU A 610 -5.59 32.77 17.26
N ARG A 611 -5.75 34.09 17.05
CA ARG A 611 -5.19 34.82 15.90
C ARG A 611 -3.72 34.54 15.60
N PRO A 612 -2.81 34.32 16.58
CA PRO A 612 -1.42 33.96 16.29
C PRO A 612 -1.23 32.60 15.59
N VAL A 613 -2.27 31.76 15.46
CA VAL A 613 -2.22 30.51 14.68
C VAL A 613 -3.25 30.45 13.54
N THR A 614 -4.14 31.43 13.39
CA THR A 614 -5.21 31.45 12.35
C THR A 614 -5.11 32.62 11.36
N GLY A 615 -4.27 33.62 11.64
CA GLY A 615 -4.11 34.82 10.82
C GLY A 615 -3.13 34.66 9.66
N GLU A 616 -2.34 35.71 9.38
CA GLU A 616 -1.20 35.62 8.46
C GLU A 616 -0.14 34.66 9.01
N ALA A 617 0.06 34.67 10.33
CA ALA A 617 0.72 33.62 11.09
C ALA A 617 -0.20 32.40 11.27
N ASP A 618 -0.66 31.76 10.20
CA ASP A 618 -1.26 30.40 10.23
C ASP A 618 -0.21 29.40 9.70
N PRO A 619 0.08 28.27 10.39
CA PRO A 619 1.07 27.29 9.93
C PRO A 619 0.79 26.78 8.50
N TRP A 620 -0.48 26.66 8.12
CA TRP A 620 -0.91 26.30 6.76
C TRP A 620 -0.42 27.28 5.69
N ARG A 621 -0.32 28.56 6.04
CA ARG A 621 0.00 29.67 5.12
C ARG A 621 1.51 29.93 5.00
N SER A 622 2.30 29.39 5.93
CA SER A 622 3.75 29.56 5.91
C SER A 622 4.40 28.80 4.75
N SER A 623 5.34 29.44 4.07
CA SER A 623 6.23 28.80 3.09
C SER A 623 7.27 27.87 3.72
N ALA A 624 7.39 27.84 5.05
CA ALA A 624 8.32 26.97 5.77
C ALA A 624 7.97 25.47 5.65
N TYR A 625 6.71 25.13 5.35
CA TYR A 625 6.24 23.74 5.25
C TYR A 625 5.68 23.42 3.85
N PRO A 626 6.04 22.26 3.27
CA PRO A 626 5.48 21.79 2.00
C PRO A 626 3.95 21.73 2.01
N PRO A 627 3.29 22.00 0.87
CA PRO A 627 1.83 21.91 0.75
C PRO A 627 1.24 20.51 1.00
N LEU A 628 2.07 19.47 1.14
CA LEU A 628 1.65 18.14 1.58
C LEU A 628 1.17 18.11 3.04
N PHE A 629 1.82 18.84 3.96
CA PHE A 629 1.53 18.74 5.41
C PHE A 629 0.39 19.66 5.87
N ARG A 630 -0.04 20.54 4.98
CA ARG A 630 -1.22 21.41 5.09
C ARG A 630 -2.41 20.79 5.83
N PRO A 631 -2.95 19.59 5.51
CA PRO A 631 -4.10 19.01 6.23
C PRO A 631 -3.92 18.89 7.74
N TRP A 632 -2.69 18.69 8.23
CA TRP A 632 -2.38 18.61 9.67
C TRP A 632 -2.06 19.98 10.31
N LEU A 633 -1.81 21.00 9.49
CA LEU A 633 -1.40 22.36 9.89
C LEU A 633 -2.55 23.38 9.86
N ALA A 634 -3.68 23.06 9.21
CA ALA A 634 -4.85 23.94 9.12
C ALA A 634 -5.47 24.23 10.50
N ALA A 635 -5.38 25.47 10.97
CA ALA A 635 -5.81 25.83 12.32
C ALA A 635 -7.33 25.75 12.54
N VAL A 636 -8.17 26.04 11.53
CA VAL A 636 -9.63 25.96 11.65
C VAL A 636 -10.11 24.51 11.92
N PRO A 637 -9.70 23.50 11.13
CA PRO A 637 -9.91 22.09 11.50
C PRO A 637 -9.38 21.73 12.89
N ARG A 638 -8.16 22.19 13.27
CA ARG A 638 -7.60 21.91 14.60
C ARG A 638 -8.46 22.45 15.73
N ILE A 639 -9.03 23.65 15.58
CA ILE A 639 -10.01 24.24 16.50
C ILE A 639 -11.31 23.43 16.49
N GLY A 640 -11.76 22.97 15.33
CA GLY A 640 -12.96 22.14 15.16
C GLY A 640 -12.90 20.81 15.92
N TYR A 641 -11.82 20.05 15.74
CA TYR A 641 -11.61 18.77 16.43
C TYR A 641 -11.29 18.97 17.93
N ALA A 642 -10.55 20.03 18.30
CA ALA A 642 -10.23 20.33 19.70
C ALA A 642 -11.33 21.12 20.45
N LEU A 643 -12.52 21.30 19.85
CA LEU A 643 -13.53 22.23 20.33
C LEU A 643 -13.96 21.98 21.79
N GLU A 644 -14.16 20.71 22.18
CA GLU A 644 -14.53 20.36 23.55
C GLU A 644 -13.47 20.84 24.57
N THR A 645 -12.20 20.66 24.24
CA THR A 645 -11.06 21.12 25.03
C THR A 645 -11.03 22.65 25.08
N LEU A 646 -11.21 23.33 23.96
CA LEU A 646 -11.19 24.80 23.88
C LEU A 646 -12.38 25.47 24.60
N LEU A 647 -13.53 24.77 24.71
CA LEU A 647 -14.70 25.23 25.45
C LEU A 647 -14.64 24.95 26.97
N THR A 648 -13.65 24.16 27.43
CA THR A 648 -13.53 23.73 28.84
C THR A 648 -12.24 24.19 29.52
N VAL A 649 -11.10 24.05 28.84
CA VAL A 649 -9.80 24.54 29.30
C VAL A 649 -9.78 26.08 29.22
N GLY A 650 -9.17 26.73 30.21
CA GLY A 650 -9.24 28.18 30.44
C GLY A 650 -8.46 29.06 29.46
N LEU A 651 -8.43 28.73 28.16
CA LEU A 651 -7.89 29.62 27.11
C LEU A 651 -8.64 30.97 27.09
N LEU A 652 -9.95 30.92 27.29
CA LEU A 652 -10.85 32.07 27.39
C LEU A 652 -11.57 32.05 28.75
N PRO A 653 -11.87 33.21 29.37
CA PRO A 653 -12.82 33.32 30.50
C PRO A 653 -14.18 32.68 30.20
N TYR A 654 -14.90 32.22 31.22
CA TYR A 654 -16.17 31.52 31.04
C TYR A 654 -17.24 32.41 30.39
N GLU A 655 -17.25 33.68 30.76
CA GLU A 655 -18.13 34.74 30.29
C GLU A 655 -17.92 35.01 28.80
N GLU A 656 -16.67 35.01 28.33
CA GLU A 656 -16.34 35.13 26.90
C GLU A 656 -16.82 33.92 26.10
N ARG A 657 -16.69 32.70 26.66
CA ARG A 657 -17.21 31.47 26.01
C ARG A 657 -18.74 31.49 25.91
N LEU A 658 -19.43 32.00 26.93
CA LEU A 658 -20.89 32.20 26.89
C LEU A 658 -21.30 33.24 25.84
N ALA A 659 -20.64 34.41 25.82
CA ALA A 659 -20.93 35.47 24.86
C ALA A 659 -20.67 35.05 23.40
N LEU A 660 -19.61 34.26 23.17
CA LEU A 660 -19.29 33.70 21.86
C LEU A 660 -20.38 32.74 21.38
N VAL A 661 -20.80 31.79 22.22
CA VAL A 661 -21.88 30.84 21.89
C VAL A 661 -23.23 31.55 21.71
N ALA A 662 -23.51 32.60 22.49
CA ALA A 662 -24.70 33.43 22.32
C ALA A 662 -24.74 34.08 20.94
N ALA A 663 -23.66 34.77 20.54
CA ALA A 663 -23.56 35.42 19.24
C ALA A 663 -23.60 34.42 18.06
N SER A 664 -23.12 33.18 18.26
CA SER A 664 -23.30 32.09 17.29
C SER A 664 -24.74 31.63 17.16
N ALA A 665 -25.48 31.52 18.27
CA ALA A 665 -26.90 31.17 18.24
C ALA A 665 -27.74 32.22 17.51
N GLU A 666 -27.45 33.50 17.72
CA GLU A 666 -28.09 34.61 16.99
C GLU A 666 -27.79 34.57 15.49
N ALA A 667 -26.53 34.36 15.09
CA ALA A 667 -26.16 34.27 13.67
C ALA A 667 -26.84 33.09 12.97
N VAL A 668 -26.89 31.91 13.59
CA VAL A 668 -27.56 30.72 13.03
C VAL A 668 -29.08 30.90 12.99
N ALA A 669 -29.68 31.58 13.97
CA ALA A 669 -31.10 31.90 13.98
C ALA A 669 -31.47 32.96 12.93
N ALA A 670 -30.62 33.95 12.69
CA ALA A 670 -30.81 34.98 11.67
C ALA A 670 -30.62 34.45 10.23
N ALA A 671 -29.78 33.42 10.05
CA ALA A 671 -29.55 32.75 8.76
C ALA A 671 -30.64 31.72 8.39
N HIS A 672 -31.76 31.66 9.13
CA HIS A 672 -32.83 30.69 8.87
C HIS A 672 -33.67 31.10 7.65
N THR A 673 -33.89 30.16 6.72
CA THR A 673 -34.73 30.31 5.54
C THR A 673 -36.21 30.00 5.85
N GLU A 674 -37.14 30.47 5.01
CA GLU A 674 -38.57 30.17 5.14
C GLU A 674 -38.85 28.65 5.00
N ASP A 675 -38.07 27.94 4.19
CA ASP A 675 -38.16 26.48 3.99
C ASP A 675 -37.62 25.65 5.17
N GLY A 676 -36.95 26.27 6.13
CA GLY A 676 -36.30 25.60 7.26
C GLY A 676 -34.94 24.95 6.92
N PRO A 677 -34.34 24.19 7.86
CA PRO A 677 -33.05 23.54 7.68
C PRO A 677 -33.22 22.17 7.01
N ALA A 678 -32.36 21.88 6.04
CA ALA A 678 -32.31 20.57 5.38
C ALA A 678 -31.96 19.44 6.37
N PRO A 679 -32.46 18.20 6.14
CA PRO A 679 -32.00 17.00 6.83
C PRO A 679 -30.48 16.79 6.74
N TRP A 680 -29.88 16.16 7.75
CA TRP A 680 -28.43 15.99 7.83
C TRP A 680 -27.83 15.29 6.60
N GLY A 681 -28.41 14.18 6.15
CA GLY A 681 -27.94 13.43 4.98
C GLY A 681 -28.05 14.21 3.66
N GLU A 682 -28.87 15.28 3.59
CA GLU A 682 -28.88 16.13 2.40
C GLU A 682 -27.62 17.01 2.29
N VAL A 683 -26.94 17.32 3.41
CA VAL A 683 -25.69 18.10 3.45
C VAL A 683 -24.46 17.25 3.75
N HIS A 684 -24.63 16.14 4.48
CA HIS A 684 -23.58 15.23 4.90
C HIS A 684 -23.52 14.01 3.96
N ARG A 685 -22.76 14.18 2.88
CA ARG A 685 -22.58 13.16 1.84
C ARG A 685 -21.13 12.69 1.81
N VAL A 686 -20.94 11.45 1.38
CA VAL A 686 -19.58 10.93 1.13
C VAL A 686 -18.96 11.69 -0.05
N ALA A 687 -17.70 12.07 0.10
CA ALA A 687 -16.88 12.69 -0.93
C ALA A 687 -15.61 11.85 -1.09
N PRO A 688 -15.68 10.73 -1.83
CA PRO A 688 -14.55 9.80 -1.93
C PRO A 688 -13.42 10.43 -2.75
N TRP A 689 -12.19 10.05 -2.40
CA TRP A 689 -11.03 10.41 -3.21
C TRP A 689 -10.91 9.46 -4.42
N GLN A 690 -10.60 10.02 -5.58
CA GLN A 690 -10.33 9.31 -6.82
C GLN A 690 -9.01 9.83 -7.39
N ALA A 691 -8.11 8.92 -7.80
CA ALA A 691 -6.83 9.31 -8.41
C ALA A 691 -7.01 10.04 -9.76
N LEU A 692 -8.07 9.70 -10.48
CA LEU A 692 -8.54 10.37 -11.69
C LEU A 692 -10.06 10.52 -11.56
N PRO A 693 -10.59 11.69 -11.16
CA PRO A 693 -12.02 11.88 -10.96
C PRO A 693 -12.83 11.72 -12.25
N ASP A 694 -14.04 11.18 -12.13
CA ASP A 694 -14.96 10.99 -13.25
C ASP A 694 -15.31 12.34 -13.93
N ALA A 695 -15.32 12.36 -15.27
CA ALA A 695 -15.61 13.56 -16.07
C ALA A 695 -17.09 14.01 -16.02
N THR A 696 -17.96 13.29 -15.29
CA THR A 696 -19.39 13.57 -15.12
C THR A 696 -19.69 13.98 -13.67
N PRO A 697 -19.52 15.27 -13.31
CA PRO A 697 -19.72 15.78 -11.94
C PRO A 697 -21.20 15.85 -11.47
N GLU A 698 -22.11 15.13 -12.14
CA GLU A 698 -23.55 15.09 -11.83
C GLU A 698 -23.95 13.94 -10.88
N GLU A 699 -23.03 13.01 -10.57
CA GLU A 699 -23.36 11.87 -9.71
C GLU A 699 -23.50 12.29 -8.24
N VAL A 700 -24.71 12.09 -7.70
CA VAL A 700 -25.03 12.38 -6.31
C VAL A 700 -24.59 11.21 -5.42
N TRP A 701 -23.44 11.38 -4.78
CA TRP A 701 -23.01 10.49 -3.70
C TRP A 701 -24.03 10.42 -2.55
N PRO A 702 -24.18 9.26 -1.89
CA PRO A 702 -25.19 9.07 -0.86
C PRO A 702 -24.96 9.99 0.36
N GLY A 703 -26.08 10.46 0.91
CA GLY A 703 -26.15 11.06 2.23
C GLY A 703 -26.11 9.99 3.32
N LEU A 704 -25.36 10.22 4.39
CA LEU A 704 -25.26 9.29 5.51
C LEU A 704 -25.65 9.96 6.84
N ALA A 705 -25.86 9.12 7.85
CA ALA A 705 -25.92 9.52 9.24
C ALA A 705 -24.52 9.41 9.88
N GLY A 706 -24.32 10.05 11.03
CA GLY A 706 -23.08 10.02 11.78
C GLY A 706 -22.31 11.35 11.76
N ASP A 707 -21.18 11.37 12.46
CA ASP A 707 -20.22 12.47 12.57
C ASP A 707 -18.91 11.96 13.21
N HIS A 708 -17.84 12.75 13.24
CA HIS A 708 -16.50 12.32 13.68
C HIS A 708 -16.43 11.61 15.06
N ASP A 709 -17.18 12.09 16.05
CA ASP A 709 -17.23 11.52 17.42
C ASP A 709 -18.33 10.46 17.63
N CYS A 710 -19.17 10.18 16.63
CA CYS A 710 -20.18 9.12 16.68
C CYS A 710 -19.52 7.75 16.48
N VAL A 711 -20.17 6.65 16.92
CA VAL A 711 -19.65 5.30 16.62
C VAL A 711 -19.65 5.07 15.11
N LEU A 712 -20.74 5.46 14.44
CA LEU A 712 -20.76 5.70 13.00
C LEU A 712 -19.95 6.98 12.68
N SER A 713 -18.62 6.83 12.60
CA SER A 713 -17.68 7.95 12.46
C SER A 713 -17.56 8.42 10.99
N THR A 714 -18.64 8.95 10.43
CA THR A 714 -18.62 9.66 9.13
C THR A 714 -18.07 11.07 9.36
N SER A 715 -16.75 11.19 9.27
CA SER A 715 -16.01 12.34 9.81
C SER A 715 -16.09 13.55 8.89
N SER A 716 -17.01 14.47 9.21
CA SER A 716 -17.02 15.83 8.68
C SER A 716 -15.72 16.58 9.05
N VAL A 717 -15.54 17.80 8.52
CA VAL A 717 -14.47 18.70 8.98
C VAL A 717 -15.12 19.93 9.63
N PRO A 718 -15.30 19.94 10.97
CA PRO A 718 -16.03 21.00 11.66
C PRO A 718 -15.44 22.39 11.37
N GLY A 719 -16.29 23.32 10.92
CA GLY A 719 -15.88 24.66 10.50
C GLY A 719 -15.23 24.73 9.11
N VAL A 720 -15.32 23.69 8.28
CA VAL A 720 -14.86 23.71 6.88
C VAL A 720 -15.89 23.10 5.92
N THR A 721 -16.37 21.88 6.19
CA THR A 721 -17.36 21.22 5.33
C THR A 721 -18.17 20.18 6.11
N ASP A 722 -19.46 20.07 5.79
CA ASP A 722 -20.33 18.99 6.25
C ASP A 722 -20.14 17.71 5.41
N LEU A 723 -19.49 17.75 4.24
CA LEU A 723 -19.11 16.53 3.50
C LEU A 723 -18.06 15.72 4.28
N PHE A 724 -18.02 14.40 4.08
CA PHE A 724 -16.99 13.54 4.68
C PHE A 724 -16.22 12.73 3.63
N ALA A 725 -14.89 12.75 3.75
CA ALA A 725 -13.99 11.87 3.02
C ALA A 725 -13.39 10.77 3.92
N ARG A 726 -13.52 10.88 5.26
CA ARG A 726 -13.03 9.90 6.24
C ARG A 726 -14.21 9.18 6.90
N GLY A 727 -14.22 7.85 6.89
CA GLY A 727 -15.29 7.06 7.49
C GLY A 727 -15.06 5.55 7.44
N PRO A 728 -16.06 4.72 7.76
CA PRO A 728 -15.96 3.26 7.75
C PRO A 728 -15.55 2.69 6.38
N ALA A 729 -14.25 2.47 6.18
CA ALA A 729 -13.68 1.94 4.94
C ALA A 729 -13.94 0.43 4.75
N ALA A 730 -14.38 -0.24 5.81
CA ALA A 730 -15.08 -1.52 5.79
C ALA A 730 -15.89 -1.63 7.10
N ARG A 731 -16.78 -2.62 7.18
CA ARG A 731 -17.29 -3.16 8.47
C ARG A 731 -17.18 -4.68 8.43
N TYR A 732 -16.88 -5.31 9.57
CA TYR A 732 -16.78 -6.77 9.67
C TYR A 732 -17.29 -7.27 11.02
N VAL A 733 -17.75 -8.52 11.02
CA VAL A 733 -18.17 -9.31 12.17
C VAL A 733 -17.71 -10.74 11.94
N TRP A 734 -16.77 -11.22 12.75
CA TRP A 734 -16.29 -12.59 12.75
C TRP A 734 -17.00 -13.38 13.85
N ASP A 735 -17.82 -14.35 13.47
CA ASP A 735 -18.47 -15.29 14.38
C ASP A 735 -17.65 -16.59 14.46
N LEU A 736 -17.12 -16.91 15.64
CA LEU A 736 -16.27 -18.08 15.84
C LEU A 736 -17.05 -19.39 15.99
N ALA A 737 -18.39 -19.38 16.13
CA ALA A 737 -19.16 -20.62 16.13
C ALA A 737 -19.31 -21.17 14.71
N ARG A 738 -19.62 -20.30 13.74
CA ARG A 738 -19.76 -20.65 12.33
C ARG A 738 -19.28 -19.52 11.43
N ARG A 739 -18.29 -19.82 10.59
CA ARG A 739 -17.67 -18.85 9.67
C ARG A 739 -18.64 -18.31 8.62
N GLU A 740 -19.68 -19.06 8.27
CA GLU A 740 -20.79 -18.62 7.40
C GLU A 740 -21.78 -17.64 8.07
N ASP A 741 -21.78 -17.52 9.40
CA ASP A 741 -22.56 -16.50 10.13
C ASP A 741 -21.78 -15.18 10.27
N SER A 742 -20.52 -15.15 9.81
CA SER A 742 -19.72 -13.93 9.74
C SER A 742 -20.26 -12.97 8.67
N LEU A 743 -20.12 -11.66 8.91
CA LEU A 743 -20.66 -10.59 8.08
C LEU A 743 -19.58 -9.58 7.73
N TRP A 744 -19.68 -8.94 6.55
CA TRP A 744 -18.77 -7.89 6.11
C TRP A 744 -19.39 -6.97 5.05
N VAL A 745 -18.85 -5.76 4.88
CA VAL A 745 -19.21 -4.84 3.79
C VAL A 745 -18.10 -3.82 3.53
N VAL A 746 -17.95 -3.38 2.28
CA VAL A 746 -17.08 -2.25 1.87
C VAL A 746 -17.93 -1.12 1.28
N PRO A 747 -17.44 0.14 1.20
CA PRO A 747 -18.20 1.27 0.66
C PRO A 747 -18.66 1.12 -0.80
N PHE A 748 -17.96 0.30 -1.57
CA PHE A 748 -18.15 0.10 -3.01
C PHE A 748 -18.40 -1.38 -3.30
N GLY A 749 -17.68 -2.01 -4.21
CA GLY A 749 -17.76 -3.45 -4.48
C GLY A 749 -16.41 -4.16 -4.52
N ALA A 750 -16.42 -5.42 -4.93
CA ALA A 750 -15.20 -6.23 -5.02
C ALA A 750 -14.25 -5.72 -6.13
N SER A 751 -14.81 -5.29 -7.26
CA SER A 751 -14.11 -4.79 -8.44
C SER A 751 -13.81 -3.31 -8.33
N GLY A 752 -12.61 -2.90 -8.78
CA GLY A 752 -12.25 -1.50 -8.99
C GLY A 752 -12.33 -1.07 -10.45
N VAL A 753 -12.80 -1.94 -11.35
CA VAL A 753 -12.92 -1.64 -12.78
C VAL A 753 -14.22 -0.85 -13.04
N PRO A 754 -14.15 0.37 -13.59
CA PRO A 754 -15.32 1.17 -13.95
C PRO A 754 -16.32 0.41 -14.83
N GLY A 755 -17.61 0.54 -14.52
CA GLY A 755 -18.69 -0.13 -15.25
C GLY A 755 -18.84 -1.64 -14.97
N SER A 756 -17.99 -2.22 -14.10
CA SER A 756 -18.23 -3.56 -13.56
C SER A 756 -19.52 -3.61 -12.73
N PRO A 757 -20.36 -4.66 -12.82
CA PRO A 757 -21.51 -4.81 -11.95
C PRO A 757 -21.12 -4.85 -10.47
N HIS A 758 -19.89 -5.25 -10.16
CA HIS A 758 -19.34 -5.33 -8.79
C HIS A 758 -18.44 -4.13 -8.45
N HIS A 759 -18.59 -2.99 -9.13
CA HIS A 759 -17.89 -1.75 -8.77
C HIS A 759 -18.56 -1.05 -7.58
N ARG A 760 -19.90 -0.97 -7.55
CA ARG A 760 -20.65 -0.23 -6.51
C ARG A 760 -21.87 -1.01 -5.97
N ASP A 761 -21.89 -2.33 -6.07
CA ASP A 761 -23.03 -3.19 -5.67
C ASP A 761 -23.24 -3.34 -4.15
N GLN A 762 -22.29 -2.96 -3.31
CA GLN A 762 -22.47 -2.91 -1.86
C GLN A 762 -22.70 -1.50 -1.30
N THR A 763 -22.66 -0.44 -2.12
CA THR A 763 -22.83 0.95 -1.67
C THR A 763 -24.14 1.14 -0.88
N ASP A 764 -25.25 0.57 -1.36
CA ASP A 764 -26.55 0.62 -0.68
C ASP A 764 -26.56 -0.18 0.63
N LEU A 765 -25.82 -1.30 0.72
CA LEU A 765 -25.68 -2.06 1.96
C LEU A 765 -24.89 -1.23 2.98
N TRP A 766 -23.73 -0.72 2.56
CA TRP A 766 -22.83 0.08 3.39
C TRP A 766 -23.50 1.37 3.90
N ALA A 767 -24.18 2.12 3.02
CA ALA A 767 -24.86 3.37 3.39
C ALA A 767 -26.05 3.12 4.34
N SER A 768 -26.78 2.01 4.17
CA SER A 768 -27.85 1.59 5.08
C SER A 768 -27.35 0.85 6.34
N GLY A 769 -26.04 0.71 6.54
CA GLY A 769 -25.45 0.02 7.69
C GLY A 769 -25.62 -1.50 7.70
N ARG A 770 -26.15 -2.08 6.60
CA ARG A 770 -26.30 -3.53 6.43
C ARG A 770 -24.97 -4.17 6.01
N LEU A 771 -24.79 -5.43 6.37
CA LEU A 771 -23.62 -6.23 6.01
C LEU A 771 -24.02 -7.42 5.12
N ALA A 772 -23.13 -7.83 4.23
CA ALA A 772 -23.26 -9.06 3.46
C ALA A 772 -22.75 -10.26 4.27
N PRO A 773 -23.34 -11.47 4.11
CA PRO A 773 -22.80 -12.69 4.71
C PRO A 773 -21.50 -13.13 4.03
N VAL A 774 -20.67 -13.88 4.76
CA VAL A 774 -19.45 -14.51 4.23
C VAL A 774 -19.79 -15.86 3.61
N THR A 775 -19.63 -16.00 2.29
CA THR A 775 -19.86 -17.27 1.58
C THR A 775 -18.70 -18.25 1.80
N THR A 776 -18.95 -19.41 2.42
CA THR A 776 -17.92 -20.43 2.69
C THR A 776 -18.10 -21.74 1.93
N ASP A 777 -19.31 -22.05 1.47
CA ASP A 777 -19.61 -23.25 0.68
C ASP A 777 -19.17 -23.05 -0.78
N TRP A 778 -18.21 -23.86 -1.24
CA TRP A 778 -17.71 -23.83 -2.62
C TRP A 778 -18.79 -24.16 -3.67
N ASN A 779 -19.89 -24.80 -3.29
CA ASN A 779 -21.01 -25.10 -4.20
C ASN A 779 -21.90 -23.88 -4.49
N LEU A 780 -21.78 -22.81 -3.69
CA LEU A 780 -22.47 -21.53 -3.89
C LEU A 780 -21.63 -20.52 -4.68
N LEU A 781 -20.42 -20.90 -5.09
CA LEU A 781 -19.48 -20.03 -5.77
C LEU A 781 -19.42 -20.33 -7.27
N HIS A 782 -19.42 -19.26 -8.06
CA HIS A 782 -19.26 -19.32 -9.51
C HIS A 782 -17.79 -19.47 -9.84
N ARG A 783 -17.39 -20.61 -10.41
CA ARG A 783 -16.05 -20.78 -10.99
C ARG A 783 -15.94 -19.86 -12.21
N THR A 784 -14.99 -18.92 -12.23
CA THR A 784 -14.64 -18.26 -13.49
C THR A 784 -13.94 -19.27 -14.40
N GLU A 785 -14.18 -19.22 -15.72
CA GLU A 785 -13.62 -20.22 -16.66
C GLU A 785 -12.09 -20.15 -16.84
N GLU A 786 -11.42 -19.34 -16.02
CA GLU A 786 -9.98 -19.32 -15.74
C GLU A 786 -9.52 -20.61 -15.04
N THR A 787 -9.59 -21.75 -15.72
CA THR A 787 -8.65 -22.84 -15.44
C THR A 787 -7.32 -22.47 -16.08
N ILE A 788 -6.57 -21.60 -15.41
CA ILE A 788 -5.30 -21.07 -15.94
C ILE A 788 -4.23 -22.15 -15.88
N SER A 789 -4.26 -23.03 -16.87
CA SER A 789 -3.14 -23.88 -17.25
C SER A 789 -2.10 -23.00 -17.96
N MET A 790 -1.36 -22.16 -17.22
CA MET A 790 -0.28 -21.36 -17.78
C MET A 790 0.79 -22.27 -18.41
N THR A 791 0.72 -22.44 -19.73
CA THR A 791 1.92 -22.20 -20.55
C THR A 791 2.25 -20.73 -20.42
N THR A 792 3.49 -20.41 -20.02
CA THR A 792 3.96 -19.03 -19.87
C THR A 792 4.12 -18.38 -21.24
N THR A 793 3.04 -17.86 -21.83
CA THR A 793 3.12 -17.11 -23.10
C THR A 793 3.71 -15.72 -22.86
N THR A 794 5.02 -15.68 -22.64
CA THR A 794 5.78 -14.46 -22.35
C THR A 794 5.97 -13.66 -23.64
N VAL A 795 5.21 -12.56 -23.80
CA VAL A 795 5.30 -11.65 -24.97
C VAL A 795 6.78 -11.30 -25.21
N PRO A 796 7.33 -11.54 -26.42
CA PRO A 796 8.77 -11.38 -26.68
C PRO A 796 9.37 -10.07 -26.17
N ALA A 797 8.66 -8.95 -26.38
CA ALA A 797 9.09 -7.61 -25.96
C ALA A 797 9.39 -7.49 -24.45
N LEU A 798 8.75 -8.31 -23.61
CA LEU A 798 8.88 -8.27 -22.15
C LEU A 798 9.95 -9.22 -21.60
N ARG A 799 10.54 -10.09 -22.43
CA ARG A 799 11.63 -10.97 -22.00
C ARG A 799 12.92 -10.17 -21.72
N PRO A 800 13.74 -10.61 -20.74
CA PRO A 800 15.08 -10.05 -20.54
C PRO A 800 15.94 -10.34 -21.76
N ALA A 801 16.68 -9.34 -22.21
CA ALA A 801 17.59 -9.49 -23.35
C ALA A 801 18.97 -9.95 -22.86
N VAL A 802 19.55 -10.96 -23.51
CA VAL A 802 20.96 -11.32 -23.31
C VAL A 802 21.90 -10.30 -23.95
N TYR A 803 21.39 -9.52 -24.91
CA TYR A 803 22.13 -8.46 -25.59
C TYR A 803 21.18 -7.38 -26.12
N GLU A 804 21.59 -6.13 -26.03
CA GLU A 804 20.85 -4.99 -26.56
C GLU A 804 21.82 -4.00 -27.22
N GLN A 805 21.53 -3.61 -28.47
CA GLN A 805 22.33 -2.65 -29.22
C GLN A 805 21.43 -1.68 -30.00
N LYS A 806 21.63 -0.38 -29.78
CA LYS A 806 21.08 0.67 -30.64
C LYS A 806 21.90 0.75 -31.93
N VAL A 807 21.27 0.46 -33.06
CA VAL A 807 21.87 0.56 -34.40
C VAL A 807 21.39 1.86 -35.06
N GLU A 808 22.34 2.74 -35.40
CA GLU A 808 22.05 4.07 -35.93
C GLU A 808 21.20 4.00 -37.22
N GLY A 809 20.14 4.81 -37.28
CA GLY A 809 19.18 4.80 -38.40
C GLY A 809 18.31 3.55 -38.53
N PHE A 810 18.46 2.55 -37.63
CA PHE A 810 17.74 1.28 -37.70
C PHE A 810 16.80 1.05 -36.52
N GLY A 811 17.21 1.36 -35.29
CA GLY A 811 16.42 1.15 -34.06
C GLY A 811 17.22 0.44 -32.96
N VAL A 812 16.55 0.02 -31.89
CA VAL A 812 17.12 -0.83 -30.84
C VAL A 812 16.90 -2.29 -31.21
N VAL A 813 17.99 -3.07 -31.30
CA VAL A 813 17.95 -4.52 -31.52
C VAL A 813 18.21 -5.22 -30.19
N ARG A 814 17.27 -6.07 -29.76
CA ARG A 814 17.34 -6.88 -28.53
C ARG A 814 17.39 -8.35 -28.90
N LEU A 815 18.29 -9.13 -28.30
CA LEU A 815 18.29 -10.59 -28.37
C LEU A 815 17.67 -11.14 -27.08
N VAL A 816 16.50 -11.77 -27.17
CA VAL A 816 15.91 -12.52 -26.05
C VAL A 816 16.04 -14.03 -26.33
N PRO A 817 16.25 -14.88 -25.32
CA PRO A 817 16.18 -16.34 -25.52
C PRO A 817 14.82 -16.73 -26.09
N VAL A 818 14.81 -17.71 -27.00
CA VAL A 818 13.57 -18.36 -27.45
C VAL A 818 12.92 -19.04 -26.25
N ASP A 819 11.61 -18.89 -26.11
CA ASP A 819 10.79 -19.67 -25.20
C ASP A 819 10.00 -20.66 -26.08
N PRO A 820 10.38 -21.95 -26.14
CA PRO A 820 9.81 -22.88 -27.12
C PRO A 820 8.29 -23.02 -27.04
N ALA A 821 7.70 -22.84 -25.85
CA ALA A 821 6.26 -22.90 -25.63
C ALA A 821 5.55 -21.57 -25.94
N ALA A 822 6.18 -20.42 -25.65
CA ALA A 822 5.59 -19.11 -25.96
C ALA A 822 5.76 -18.70 -27.44
N ASP A 823 6.83 -19.16 -28.09
CA ASP A 823 7.19 -18.79 -29.47
C ASP A 823 6.72 -19.83 -30.51
N GLU A 824 6.06 -20.92 -30.10
CA GLU A 824 5.70 -22.07 -30.95
C GLU A 824 5.06 -21.66 -32.29
N GLU A 825 3.95 -20.91 -32.26
CA GLU A 825 3.25 -20.46 -33.47
C GLU A 825 4.08 -19.51 -34.33
N LEU A 826 4.85 -18.61 -33.70
CA LEU A 826 5.68 -17.62 -34.38
C LEU A 826 6.83 -18.29 -35.13
N LEU A 827 7.53 -19.21 -34.47
CA LEU A 827 8.65 -19.96 -35.04
C LEU A 827 8.16 -20.93 -36.11
N HIS A 828 7.07 -21.66 -35.86
CA HIS A 828 6.42 -22.51 -36.86
C HIS A 828 6.08 -21.72 -38.12
N GLY A 829 5.44 -20.56 -37.95
CA GLY A 829 5.11 -19.64 -39.04
C GLY A 829 6.31 -19.09 -39.80
N TRP A 830 7.53 -19.15 -39.26
CA TRP A 830 8.76 -18.70 -39.93
C TRP A 830 9.54 -19.84 -40.59
N VAL A 831 9.75 -20.97 -39.89
CA VAL A 831 10.66 -22.05 -40.33
C VAL A 831 10.05 -23.00 -41.37
N THR A 832 8.71 -23.07 -41.44
CA THR A 832 8.00 -23.92 -42.41
C THR A 832 7.91 -23.32 -43.82
N GLN A 833 8.21 -22.02 -43.98
CA GLN A 833 8.07 -21.34 -45.27
C GLN A 833 9.12 -21.83 -46.30
N GLU A 834 8.79 -21.87 -47.59
CA GLU A 834 9.72 -22.26 -48.68
C GLU A 834 11.03 -21.45 -48.67
N ARG A 835 10.98 -20.17 -48.25
CA ARG A 835 12.19 -19.32 -48.09
C ARG A 835 13.14 -19.82 -46.99
N ALA A 836 12.61 -20.57 -46.02
CA ALA A 836 13.29 -21.13 -44.87
C ALA A 836 13.61 -22.63 -45.04
N ARG A 837 13.34 -23.26 -46.19
CA ARG A 837 13.56 -24.71 -46.45
C ARG A 837 14.91 -25.28 -46.00
N PHE A 838 15.95 -24.45 -45.91
CA PHE A 838 17.28 -24.82 -45.43
C PHE A 838 17.40 -24.98 -43.91
N TRP A 839 16.34 -24.66 -43.14
CA TRP A 839 16.16 -25.02 -41.74
C TRP A 839 15.63 -26.45 -41.55
N GLY A 840 15.30 -27.17 -42.64
CA GLY A 840 14.85 -28.58 -42.58
C GLY A 840 13.43 -28.81 -42.07
N MET A 841 12.74 -27.76 -41.57
CA MET A 841 11.45 -27.87 -40.87
C MET A 841 10.20 -27.62 -41.76
N ALA A 842 10.31 -27.68 -43.09
CA ALA A 842 9.23 -27.33 -44.02
C ALA A 842 7.90 -28.09 -43.76
N ASP A 843 7.98 -29.38 -43.47
CA ASP A 843 6.82 -30.27 -43.27
C ASP A 843 6.48 -30.51 -41.77
N HIS A 844 7.05 -29.74 -40.84
CA HIS A 844 6.86 -29.97 -39.39
C HIS A 844 5.56 -29.34 -38.86
N THR A 845 4.95 -29.97 -37.85
CA THR A 845 3.87 -29.36 -37.05
C THR A 845 4.42 -28.31 -36.08
N ALA A 846 3.55 -27.49 -35.52
CA ALA A 846 3.91 -26.52 -34.48
C ALA A 846 4.57 -27.23 -33.28
N GLU A 847 3.95 -28.32 -32.82
CA GLU A 847 4.45 -29.17 -31.74
C GLU A 847 5.85 -29.73 -32.03
N GLN A 848 6.11 -30.21 -33.24
CA GLN A 848 7.44 -30.69 -33.65
C GLN A 848 8.49 -29.56 -33.71
N VAL A 849 8.07 -28.33 -34.05
CA VAL A 849 8.96 -27.16 -34.00
C VAL A 849 9.26 -26.79 -32.54
N ARG A 850 8.27 -26.84 -31.63
CA ARG A 850 8.50 -26.69 -30.18
C ARG A 850 9.47 -27.74 -29.65
N GLU A 851 9.26 -29.02 -29.93
CA GLU A 851 10.15 -30.11 -29.51
C GLU A 851 11.60 -29.90 -29.98
N ILE A 852 11.81 -29.39 -31.20
CA ILE A 852 13.15 -29.05 -31.71
C ILE A 852 13.78 -27.91 -30.91
N TYR A 853 13.03 -26.86 -30.57
CA TYR A 853 13.56 -25.74 -29.78
C TYR A 853 13.73 -26.07 -28.29
N GLU A 854 12.91 -26.96 -27.72
CA GLU A 854 13.13 -27.55 -26.39
C GLU A 854 14.42 -28.40 -26.36
N PHE A 855 14.68 -29.16 -27.43
CA PHE A 855 15.95 -29.87 -27.57
C PHE A 855 17.14 -28.91 -27.68
N VAL A 856 17.05 -27.85 -28.50
CA VAL A 856 18.11 -26.83 -28.62
C VAL A 856 18.37 -26.12 -27.29
N ASP A 857 17.33 -25.71 -26.57
CA ASP A 857 17.46 -25.05 -25.25
C ASP A 857 18.11 -25.98 -24.20
N SER A 858 17.96 -27.30 -24.34
CA SER A 858 18.64 -28.29 -23.48
C SER A 858 20.15 -28.44 -23.74
N LEU A 859 20.67 -27.91 -24.86
CA LEU A 859 22.07 -28.07 -25.24
C LEU A 859 22.95 -26.94 -24.63
N PRO A 860 24.09 -27.27 -24.01
CA PRO A 860 25.01 -26.26 -23.49
C PRO A 860 25.84 -25.56 -24.59
N THR A 861 25.79 -26.06 -25.83
CA THR A 861 26.62 -25.59 -26.96
C THR A 861 25.81 -25.00 -28.11
N HIS A 862 24.48 -24.98 -28.02
CA HIS A 862 23.59 -24.46 -29.06
C HIS A 862 22.51 -23.60 -28.39
N HIS A 863 22.29 -22.38 -28.88
CA HIS A 863 21.30 -21.47 -28.29
C HIS A 863 20.48 -20.78 -29.38
N ALA A 864 19.19 -20.61 -29.14
CA ALA A 864 18.26 -19.93 -30.03
C ALA A 864 17.75 -18.63 -29.38
N TYR A 865 17.80 -17.55 -30.15
CA TYR A 865 17.39 -16.22 -29.74
C TYR A 865 16.38 -15.63 -30.73
N LEU A 866 15.37 -14.96 -30.18
CA LEU A 866 14.47 -14.12 -30.95
C LEU A 866 15.02 -12.70 -30.95
N ALA A 867 15.37 -12.19 -32.12
CA ALA A 867 15.84 -10.82 -32.32
C ALA A 867 14.64 -9.88 -32.49
N LEU A 868 14.53 -8.89 -31.62
CA LEU A 868 13.47 -7.89 -31.62
C LEU A 868 14.03 -6.55 -32.07
N ARG A 869 13.34 -5.88 -33.00
CA ARG A 869 13.62 -4.49 -33.39
C ARG A 869 12.54 -3.59 -32.80
N ASP A 870 12.92 -2.69 -31.90
CA ASP A 870 11.99 -1.77 -31.23
C ASP A 870 10.78 -2.49 -30.61
N GLY A 871 11.00 -3.70 -30.07
CA GLY A 871 9.98 -4.58 -29.48
C GLY A 871 9.33 -5.59 -30.44
N VAL A 872 9.48 -5.44 -31.75
CA VAL A 872 8.84 -6.29 -32.77
C VAL A 872 9.77 -7.43 -33.22
N PRO A 873 9.33 -8.70 -33.26
CA PRO A 873 10.12 -9.82 -33.79
C PRO A 873 10.61 -9.59 -35.22
N ALA A 874 11.93 -9.64 -35.41
CA ALA A 874 12.64 -9.23 -36.62
C ALA A 874 13.50 -10.35 -37.24
N ALA A 875 14.02 -11.27 -36.43
CA ALA A 875 14.71 -12.48 -36.89
C ALA A 875 14.77 -13.56 -35.81
N LEU A 876 14.96 -14.81 -36.24
CA LEU A 876 15.44 -15.91 -35.42
C LEU A 876 16.96 -16.01 -35.65
N PHE A 877 17.71 -15.98 -34.56
CA PHE A 877 19.18 -16.03 -34.54
C PHE A 877 19.63 -17.20 -33.68
N GLN A 878 20.46 -18.09 -34.21
CA GLN A 878 20.99 -19.24 -33.48
C GLN A 878 22.52 -19.17 -33.44
N THR A 879 23.10 -19.61 -32.34
CA THR A 879 24.55 -19.74 -32.13
C THR A 879 24.90 -21.17 -31.79
N TYR A 880 26.07 -21.66 -32.24
CA TYR A 880 26.57 -22.99 -31.90
C TYR A 880 28.10 -23.05 -31.82
N GLU A 881 28.63 -23.96 -30.98
CA GLU A 881 30.05 -24.33 -31.00
C GLU A 881 30.31 -25.30 -32.17
N PRO A 882 31.18 -24.97 -33.16
CA PRO A 882 31.29 -25.77 -34.38
C PRO A 882 31.84 -27.19 -34.21
N ASP A 883 32.55 -27.48 -33.13
CA ASP A 883 33.00 -28.84 -32.77
C ASP A 883 31.88 -29.70 -32.16
N ALA A 884 30.75 -29.08 -31.79
CA ALA A 884 29.52 -29.75 -31.36
C ALA A 884 28.43 -29.83 -32.46
N ASP A 885 28.63 -29.23 -33.64
CA ASP A 885 27.70 -29.27 -34.79
C ASP A 885 28.29 -30.10 -35.96
N PRO A 886 27.47 -30.80 -36.78
CA PRO A 886 27.95 -31.53 -37.96
C PRO A 886 28.77 -30.71 -38.99
N VAL A 887 28.72 -29.39 -38.97
CA VAL A 887 29.61 -28.53 -39.78
C VAL A 887 31.08 -28.67 -39.38
N GLY A 888 31.39 -29.01 -38.12
CA GLY A 888 32.75 -29.24 -37.65
C GLY A 888 33.44 -30.42 -38.31
N GLU A 889 32.68 -31.41 -38.79
CA GLU A 889 33.23 -32.53 -39.57
C GLU A 889 33.67 -32.09 -40.99
N CYS A 890 33.23 -30.91 -41.44
CA CYS A 890 33.42 -30.43 -42.81
C CYS A 890 34.64 -29.51 -43.01
N TYR A 891 35.31 -29.06 -41.94
CA TYR A 891 36.51 -28.23 -42.01
C TYR A 891 37.38 -28.35 -40.74
N ASP A 892 38.59 -27.82 -40.78
CA ASP A 892 39.49 -27.76 -39.62
C ASP A 892 39.06 -26.65 -38.65
N VAL A 893 38.27 -27.03 -37.63
CA VAL A 893 37.77 -26.15 -36.56
C VAL A 893 38.96 -25.66 -35.72
N ARG A 894 39.03 -24.35 -35.51
CA ARG A 894 40.06 -23.70 -34.69
C ARG A 894 39.51 -23.30 -33.33
N PRO A 895 40.34 -23.27 -32.27
CA PRO A 895 39.95 -22.69 -30.99
C PRO A 895 39.43 -21.26 -31.15
N GLY A 896 38.25 -20.97 -30.59
CA GLY A 896 37.58 -19.67 -30.74
C GLY A 896 36.77 -19.50 -32.04
N ASP A 897 36.59 -20.56 -32.83
CA ASP A 897 35.55 -20.59 -33.87
C ASP A 897 34.16 -20.64 -33.22
N PHE A 898 33.23 -19.80 -33.68
CA PHE A 898 31.85 -19.77 -33.18
C PHE A 898 30.85 -19.65 -34.33
N GLY A 899 29.88 -20.55 -34.38
CA GLY A 899 28.94 -20.69 -35.48
C GLY A 899 27.68 -19.87 -35.29
N ILE A 900 27.12 -19.34 -36.39
CA ILE A 900 25.79 -18.70 -36.37
C ILE A 900 24.89 -19.12 -37.53
N HIS A 901 23.58 -19.20 -37.27
CA HIS A 901 22.52 -19.27 -38.27
C HIS A 901 21.52 -18.11 -38.08
N LEU A 902 20.93 -17.65 -39.19
CA LEU A 902 20.06 -16.47 -39.19
C LEU A 902 18.90 -16.58 -40.17
N LEU A 903 17.67 -16.57 -39.64
CA LEU A 903 16.43 -16.48 -40.40
C LEU A 903 15.73 -15.15 -40.11
N ILE A 904 15.73 -14.23 -41.08
CA ILE A 904 14.99 -12.96 -40.97
C ILE A 904 13.47 -13.23 -40.96
N ALA A 905 12.69 -12.41 -40.27
CA ALA A 905 11.22 -12.45 -40.31
C ALA A 905 10.67 -12.25 -41.75
N PRO A 906 9.41 -12.65 -42.03
CA PRO A 906 8.73 -12.31 -43.27
C PRO A 906 8.63 -10.79 -43.45
N ALA A 907 8.66 -10.31 -44.69
CA ALA A 907 8.51 -8.89 -45.00
C ALA A 907 7.03 -8.56 -45.20
N GLU A 908 6.39 -8.00 -44.17
CA GLU A 908 5.02 -7.48 -44.23
C GLU A 908 5.00 -5.97 -43.91
N GLY A 909 4.21 -5.20 -44.68
CA GLY A 909 4.02 -3.75 -44.50
C GLY A 909 4.83 -2.84 -45.44
N GLU A 910 4.30 -1.64 -45.69
CA GLU A 910 4.98 -0.58 -46.45
C GLU A 910 6.05 0.12 -45.59
N GLY A 911 7.31 0.07 -46.01
CA GLY A 911 8.41 0.74 -45.29
C GLY A 911 9.76 0.01 -45.34
N ALA A 912 10.14 -0.53 -46.50
CA ALA A 912 11.36 -1.34 -46.64
C ALA A 912 12.64 -0.53 -46.30
N VAL A 913 13.16 -0.71 -45.09
CA VAL A 913 14.40 -0.07 -44.64
C VAL A 913 15.58 -0.59 -45.47
N LYS A 914 16.24 0.31 -46.20
CA LYS A 914 17.41 -0.02 -47.00
C LYS A 914 18.55 -0.48 -46.08
N GLY A 915 19.00 -1.72 -46.26
CA GLY A 915 20.07 -2.31 -45.44
C GLY A 915 19.59 -3.17 -44.26
N TYR A 916 18.29 -3.43 -44.11
CA TYR A 916 17.70 -4.15 -42.95
C TYR A 916 18.49 -5.39 -42.47
N THR A 917 18.83 -6.33 -43.36
CA THR A 917 19.62 -7.52 -42.99
C THR A 917 21.06 -7.18 -42.59
N ASP A 918 21.65 -6.16 -43.21
CA ASP A 918 23.03 -5.74 -42.97
C ASP A 918 23.11 -5.08 -41.56
N SER A 919 22.10 -4.28 -41.18
CA SER A 919 21.94 -3.70 -39.82
C SER A 919 21.72 -4.75 -38.73
N LEU A 920 20.90 -5.78 -38.99
CA LEU A 920 20.72 -6.89 -38.04
C LEU A 920 22.00 -7.72 -37.87
N LEU A 921 22.73 -7.99 -38.96
CA LEU A 921 24.03 -8.66 -38.88
C LEU A 921 25.05 -7.86 -38.06
N THR A 922 25.05 -6.53 -38.11
CA THR A 922 25.87 -5.71 -37.21
C THR A 922 25.59 -5.99 -35.74
N ALA A 923 24.32 -6.11 -35.35
CA ALA A 923 23.94 -6.42 -33.97
C ALA A 923 24.35 -7.84 -33.53
N PHE A 924 24.17 -8.84 -34.40
CA PHE A 924 24.53 -10.23 -34.09
C PHE A 924 26.04 -10.44 -34.02
N ILE A 925 26.81 -9.78 -34.88
CA ILE A 925 28.27 -9.80 -34.85
C ILE A 925 28.78 -9.07 -33.59
N GLY A 926 28.13 -7.96 -33.21
CA GLY A 926 28.39 -7.26 -31.95
C GLY A 926 28.15 -8.13 -30.72
N TYR A 927 27.08 -8.93 -30.71
CA TYR A 927 26.80 -9.91 -29.65
C TYR A 927 27.87 -10.99 -29.58
N VAL A 928 28.15 -11.70 -30.69
CA VAL A 928 29.11 -12.81 -30.69
C VAL A 928 30.50 -12.35 -30.26
N PHE A 929 30.98 -11.20 -30.73
CA PHE A 929 32.28 -10.64 -30.32
C PHE A 929 32.25 -9.85 -28.99
N SER A 930 31.11 -9.80 -28.28
CA SER A 930 31.10 -9.31 -26.90
C SER A 930 31.84 -10.27 -25.95
N ASP A 931 31.88 -11.56 -26.28
CA ASP A 931 32.78 -12.52 -25.63
C ASP A 931 34.18 -12.45 -26.28
N PRO A 932 35.26 -12.20 -25.50
CA PRO A 932 36.63 -12.20 -26.02
C PRO A 932 37.15 -13.59 -26.41
N ALA A 933 36.52 -14.69 -25.98
CA ALA A 933 36.88 -16.05 -26.38
C ALA A 933 36.51 -16.37 -27.84
N HIS A 934 35.53 -15.66 -28.41
CA HIS A 934 35.17 -15.80 -29.82
C HIS A 934 36.16 -15.01 -30.71
N LEU A 935 36.96 -15.75 -31.47
CA LEU A 935 38.02 -15.24 -32.33
C LEU A 935 37.60 -15.20 -33.81
N ARG A 936 36.70 -16.10 -34.24
CA ARG A 936 36.27 -16.21 -35.64
C ARG A 936 34.83 -16.71 -35.77
N VAL A 937 33.96 -15.92 -36.39
CA VAL A 937 32.58 -16.31 -36.70
C VAL A 937 32.54 -17.18 -37.95
N VAL A 938 31.77 -18.26 -37.91
CA VAL A 938 31.61 -19.24 -38.98
C VAL A 938 30.16 -19.25 -39.49
N VAL A 939 29.98 -19.14 -40.80
CA VAL A 939 28.66 -19.25 -41.46
C VAL A 939 28.71 -20.13 -42.71
N GLU A 940 27.56 -20.70 -43.06
CA GLU A 940 27.42 -21.71 -44.11
C GLU A 940 26.19 -21.47 -45.04
N PRO A 941 26.13 -20.33 -45.77
CA PRO A 941 25.12 -20.09 -46.79
C PRO A 941 25.15 -21.14 -47.92
N ASP A 942 23.99 -21.40 -48.56
CA ASP A 942 23.91 -22.22 -49.78
C ASP A 942 24.81 -21.62 -50.89
N ALA A 943 25.67 -22.44 -51.49
CA ALA A 943 26.66 -22.02 -52.48
C ALA A 943 26.04 -21.42 -53.76
N ARG A 944 24.76 -21.68 -54.03
CA ARG A 944 23.99 -21.12 -55.16
C ARG A 944 23.36 -19.76 -54.83
N ASN A 945 23.38 -19.33 -53.56
CA ASN A 945 22.79 -18.06 -53.13
C ASN A 945 23.79 -16.91 -53.27
N GLU A 946 24.07 -16.52 -54.52
CA GLU A 946 25.00 -15.43 -54.86
C GLU A 946 24.74 -14.13 -54.08
N LYS A 947 23.48 -13.82 -53.77
CA LYS A 947 23.09 -12.64 -52.98
C LYS A 947 23.53 -12.75 -51.52
N ALA A 948 23.44 -13.92 -50.91
CA ALA A 948 23.93 -14.16 -49.56
C ALA A 948 25.47 -14.11 -49.53
N LEU A 949 26.15 -14.76 -50.49
CA LEU A 949 27.61 -14.74 -50.58
C LEU A 949 28.16 -13.31 -50.77
N ALA A 950 27.56 -12.54 -51.68
CA ALA A 950 27.93 -11.14 -51.89
C ALA A 950 27.65 -10.23 -50.67
N ARG A 951 26.68 -10.58 -49.82
CA ARG A 951 26.46 -9.90 -48.53
C ARG A 951 27.55 -10.26 -47.52
N MET A 952 27.88 -11.54 -47.37
CA MET A 952 28.92 -11.98 -46.42
C MET A 952 30.26 -11.31 -46.72
N VAL A 953 30.68 -11.29 -48.00
CA VAL A 953 31.89 -10.57 -48.43
C VAL A 953 31.83 -9.06 -48.13
N ARG A 954 30.66 -8.42 -48.27
CA ARG A 954 30.48 -6.99 -47.94
C ARG A 954 30.60 -6.70 -46.45
N VAL A 955 30.17 -7.63 -45.60
CA VAL A 955 30.24 -7.54 -44.13
C VAL A 955 31.65 -7.90 -43.61
N GLY A 956 32.55 -8.36 -44.48
CA GLY A 956 33.95 -8.65 -44.16
C GLY A 956 34.30 -10.13 -44.04
N PHE A 957 33.38 -11.05 -44.35
CA PHE A 957 33.67 -12.48 -44.32
C PHE A 957 34.53 -12.91 -45.52
N GLU A 958 35.56 -13.71 -45.27
CA GLU A 958 36.34 -14.42 -46.29
C GLU A 958 35.63 -15.74 -46.67
N LEU A 959 35.45 -16.00 -47.97
CA LEU A 959 34.81 -17.23 -48.45
C LEU A 959 35.78 -18.43 -48.39
N GLY A 960 35.47 -19.39 -47.51
CA GLY A 960 36.16 -20.67 -47.34
C GLY A 960 35.82 -21.70 -48.44
N PRO A 961 36.00 -23.00 -48.18
CA PRO A 961 35.69 -24.07 -49.14
C PRO A 961 34.17 -24.32 -49.29
N GLU A 962 33.80 -25.11 -50.30
CA GLU A 962 32.45 -25.67 -50.42
C GLU A 962 32.37 -27.00 -49.67
N ILE A 963 31.28 -27.17 -48.93
CA ILE A 963 30.97 -28.34 -48.13
C ILE A 963 29.59 -28.90 -48.55
N ARG A 964 29.35 -30.18 -48.29
CA ARG A 964 28.14 -30.88 -48.74
C ARG A 964 27.37 -31.43 -47.54
N LYS A 965 26.30 -30.74 -47.16
CA LYS A 965 25.36 -31.16 -46.12
C LYS A 965 24.19 -31.94 -46.77
N PRO A 966 23.42 -32.75 -46.01
CA PRO A 966 22.26 -33.48 -46.54
C PRO A 966 21.25 -32.60 -47.29
N GLU A 967 21.04 -31.37 -46.81
CA GLU A 967 20.02 -30.42 -47.25
C GLU A 967 20.52 -29.38 -48.27
N LYS A 968 21.84 -29.11 -48.35
CA LYS A 968 22.44 -28.09 -49.23
C LYS A 968 23.92 -28.38 -49.54
N THR A 969 24.37 -27.93 -50.72
CA THR A 969 25.79 -27.57 -50.90
C THR A 969 25.98 -26.18 -50.30
N ALA A 970 26.79 -26.07 -49.25
CA ALA A 970 27.06 -24.80 -48.59
C ALA A 970 28.47 -24.28 -48.94
N ARG A 971 28.64 -22.97 -48.87
CA ARG A 971 29.95 -22.30 -48.95
C ARG A 971 30.28 -21.79 -47.57
N LEU A 972 31.34 -22.28 -46.95
CA LEU A 972 31.80 -21.72 -45.67
C LEU A 972 32.24 -20.27 -45.88
N ALA A 973 32.00 -19.42 -44.89
CA ALA A 973 32.57 -18.09 -44.82
C ALA A 973 32.97 -17.75 -43.38
N PHE A 974 34.08 -17.03 -43.23
CA PHE A 974 34.74 -16.77 -41.95
C PHE A 974 34.95 -15.27 -41.73
N LEU A 975 34.59 -14.75 -40.54
CA LEU A 975 34.89 -13.38 -40.12
C LEU A 975 35.73 -13.40 -38.85
N THR A 976 36.96 -12.90 -38.90
CA THR A 976 37.83 -12.84 -37.72
C THR A 976 37.58 -11.58 -36.90
N ARG A 977 37.81 -11.67 -35.59
CA ARG A 977 37.80 -10.53 -34.65
C ARG A 977 38.78 -9.42 -35.09
N GLU A 978 39.95 -9.83 -35.57
CA GLU A 978 40.99 -8.93 -36.12
C GLU A 978 40.52 -8.14 -37.35
N ALA A 979 39.73 -8.74 -38.24
CA ALA A 979 39.22 -8.07 -39.44
C ALA A 979 38.27 -6.89 -39.13
N LEU A 980 37.69 -6.86 -37.92
CA LEU A 980 36.89 -5.76 -37.41
C LEU A 980 37.68 -4.74 -36.56
N GLY A 981 38.99 -4.95 -36.37
CA GLY A 981 39.84 -4.12 -35.51
C GLY A 981 39.59 -4.29 -34.01
N LEU A 982 39.02 -5.43 -33.59
CA LEU A 982 38.63 -5.73 -32.20
C LEU A 982 39.68 -6.58 -31.43
N ALA A 983 40.93 -6.57 -31.88
CA ALA A 983 42.03 -7.41 -31.39
C ALA A 983 42.39 -7.14 -29.91
#